data_AF-A0A6M6BEB4-F1
#
_entry.id   AF-A0A6M6BEB4-F1
#
_cell.length_a   1.000
_cell.length_b   1.000
_cell.length_c   1.000
_cell.angle_alpha   90.00
_cell.angle_beta   90.00
_cell.angle_gamma   90.00
#
_symmetry.space_group_name_H-M   'P 1'
#
loop_
_entity.id
_entity.type
_entity.pdbx_description
1 polymer ?
#
loop_
_entity_poly.entity_id
_entity_poly.type
_entity_poly.pdbx_seq_one_letter_code
_entity_poly.pdbx_strand_id
1 'polypeptide(L)'
;MRQFIFLLLTAALLAGATRRGAAQTTQPFGFEHKAVAKVVHGTDTLRNAWAGGLNSPQFSNIDLNGDQQPDLYLFDRATTRSMTFLSVASGAGRAWQYAPEYEALFPSGLQGWVLLRDYDCDGRPDLFTYGNGGDIRVYRNVAGANGQPNFQLTTNQLTYFDPAPTGGNVNITTGGYNLPAIQDVNGDGRLDILTYDFASTSPSINYYRNSTTTGCGGLAMVEETNYWGGITACLSGCTGFAFAPDQCRAEPRPSHTGGFNLEVVDLDGDGDLDALTARDNCAELISLRNDGTAQLARMTAAGMNLNFPAGTTPVRLPNFPSAYLVDVTFDGRPDMVVAPNLYDNTDTVDTRASVQLYRNTSAAGVPAYAFQQNNFLQEGMLDVSEAAAPTFGDLTGDGLVDMLIGGTSRNTPNQRYRATLSFYRNVGTASKPVFQLVTNDYLGLSSRHLVAIKPALVDLNRDGKLDLAFTSTQRTVNSAGTITDAAVPLSVMLNTAPAGQAAAFGAATTLGTISTWVNDAPCFTDVDGDGIVDLLLGTNLNSSDIPGASLRYYRNSGVGNLGQSFTLINSDYGQIRTSDGSRPGNLHPVVADFDGDTFPDLLTADGSGEVRLYSNFRAQTGAFLPRTDLFFNPLLGQFQNSRFGTVSRARFAPAAADVNQDGSPELYLGMEAGGVLSFGVRSRVLAATPATTALPLQLYPNPAATTVTIEAPRPIRFTLLDITGRVLRRQAQAQRTHTLSLTGLAPGVYLIRCETEGGEQAVKRLVVQ
;
A
#
# COMPACT_ATOMS: atom_id res chain seq x y z
N MET A 1 26.62 -50.40 55.98
CA MET A 1 27.90 -50.96 55.53
C MET A 1 28.27 -50.25 54.23
N ARG A 2 29.39 -49.53 54.22
CA ARG A 2 30.29 -49.24 53.08
C ARG A 2 29.72 -48.58 51.80
N GLN A 3 30.22 -47.37 51.56
CA GLN A 3 30.73 -46.80 50.29
C GLN A 3 30.03 -47.18 48.99
N PHE A 4 29.49 -46.19 48.27
CA PHE A 4 29.72 -45.87 46.85
C PHE A 4 28.57 -45.02 46.29
N ILE A 5 28.56 -43.70 46.58
CA ILE A 5 27.90 -42.71 45.70
C ILE A 5 28.78 -41.44 45.70
N PHE A 6 29.90 -41.54 45.01
CA PHE A 6 30.65 -40.41 44.46
C PHE A 6 30.23 -40.36 42.98
N LEU A 7 29.90 -39.18 42.47
CA LEU A 7 29.14 -38.87 41.24
C LEU A 7 27.61 -38.88 41.40
N LEU A 8 27.06 -37.79 41.95
CA LEU A 8 25.80 -37.14 41.53
C LEU A 8 25.53 -35.91 42.42
N LEU A 9 26.53 -35.05 42.59
CA LEU A 9 26.43 -33.78 43.34
C LEU A 9 26.96 -32.61 42.51
N THR A 10 26.67 -32.64 41.21
CA THR A 10 26.98 -31.58 40.22
C THR A 10 25.80 -31.28 39.28
N ALA A 11 24.55 -31.63 39.66
CA ALA A 11 23.37 -31.41 38.82
C ALA A 11 22.14 -30.90 39.59
N ALA A 12 22.34 -30.13 40.67
CA ALA A 12 21.24 -29.52 41.41
C ALA A 12 21.64 -28.14 41.97
N LEU A 13 21.89 -27.18 41.07
CA LEU A 13 21.92 -25.73 41.37
C LEU A 13 21.76 -24.85 40.10
N LEU A 14 21.18 -25.40 39.02
CA LEU A 14 20.89 -24.69 37.76
C LEU A 14 19.40 -24.34 37.62
N ALA A 15 18.78 -23.90 38.69
CA ALA A 15 17.42 -23.33 38.68
C ALA A 15 17.40 -22.07 39.56
N GLY A 16 18.00 -21.00 39.04
CA GLY A 16 17.95 -19.66 39.62
C GLY A 16 17.87 -18.65 38.49
N ALA A 17 16.71 -18.02 38.37
CA ALA A 17 16.30 -17.17 37.26
C ALA A 17 17.37 -16.13 36.85
N THR A 18 17.91 -16.30 35.64
CA THR A 18 18.64 -15.25 34.94
C THR A 18 17.64 -14.20 34.47
N ARG A 19 17.36 -13.19 35.29
CA ARG A 19 16.85 -11.92 34.76
C ARG A 19 17.99 -11.29 33.97
N ARG A 20 18.03 -11.60 32.67
CA ARG A 20 18.77 -10.80 31.70
C ARG A 20 18.28 -9.36 31.87
N GLY A 21 19.16 -8.45 32.29
CA GLY A 21 18.92 -7.04 32.12
C GLY A 21 18.77 -6.80 30.62
N ALA A 22 17.54 -6.62 30.17
CA ALA A 22 17.31 -6.05 28.86
C ALA A 22 17.97 -4.66 28.90
N ALA A 23 18.99 -4.46 28.06
CA ALA A 23 19.21 -3.13 27.55
C ALA A 23 17.85 -2.67 27.00
N GLN A 24 17.34 -1.50 27.42
CA GLN A 24 16.29 -0.84 26.66
C GLN A 24 16.90 -0.47 25.31
N THR A 25 16.90 -1.43 24.39
CA THR A 25 16.78 -1.12 22.99
C THR A 25 15.41 -0.44 22.89
N THR A 26 15.38 0.88 22.83
CA THR A 26 14.19 1.59 22.38
C THR A 26 13.90 1.01 21.00
N GLN A 27 12.93 0.11 20.91
CA GLN A 27 12.45 -0.37 19.63
C GLN A 27 12.04 0.88 18.85
N PRO A 28 12.50 1.06 17.60
CA PRO A 28 12.16 2.26 16.85
C PRO A 28 10.63 2.34 16.70
N PHE A 29 10.10 3.56 16.82
CA PHE A 29 8.70 3.87 16.53
C PHE A 29 8.36 3.50 15.09
N GLY A 30 7.09 3.24 14.79
CA GLY A 30 6.56 3.28 13.42
C GLY A 30 5.16 2.67 13.35
N PHE A 31 4.79 2.17 12.17
CA PHE A 31 3.44 1.72 11.86
C PHE A 31 3.42 0.23 11.51
N GLU A 32 2.37 -0.47 11.91
CA GLU A 32 2.14 -1.88 11.56
C GLU A 32 0.72 -2.03 11.01
N HIS A 33 0.57 -2.75 9.89
CA HIS A 33 -0.76 -2.97 9.32
C HIS A 33 -1.66 -3.64 10.34
N LYS A 34 -2.80 -3.01 10.64
CA LYS A 34 -3.72 -3.45 11.68
C LYS A 34 -5.13 -2.97 11.36
N ALA A 35 -6.07 -3.90 11.29
CA ALA A 35 -7.49 -3.58 11.21
C ALA A 35 -8.00 -3.14 12.60
N VAL A 36 -7.83 -1.85 12.93
CA VAL A 36 -8.22 -1.31 14.25
C VAL A 36 -9.74 -1.27 14.41
N ALA A 37 -10.46 -0.97 13.32
CA ALA A 37 -11.92 -1.02 13.26
C ALA A 37 -12.41 -2.11 12.30
N LYS A 38 -13.57 -2.68 12.62
CA LYS A 38 -14.35 -3.46 11.64
C LYS A 38 -15.10 -2.48 10.73
N VAL A 39 -15.37 -2.91 9.49
CA VAL A 39 -16.23 -2.16 8.55
C VAL A 39 -17.42 -3.02 8.17
N VAL A 40 -18.61 -2.40 8.13
CA VAL A 40 -19.88 -3.07 7.86
C VAL A 40 -20.64 -2.34 6.75
N HIS A 41 -21.07 -3.10 5.75
CA HIS A 41 -21.98 -2.65 4.68
C HIS A 41 -23.28 -3.46 4.79
N GLY A 42 -24.40 -2.80 5.13
CA GLY A 42 -25.65 -3.53 5.40
C GLY A 42 -25.48 -4.50 6.57
N THR A 43 -25.61 -5.80 6.31
CA THR A 43 -25.39 -6.88 7.29
C THR A 43 -23.99 -7.50 7.22
N ASP A 44 -23.21 -7.15 6.22
CA ASP A 44 -21.94 -7.81 5.90
C ASP A 44 -20.78 -7.11 6.60
N THR A 45 -19.99 -7.88 7.36
CA THR A 45 -18.72 -7.39 7.89
C THR A 45 -17.62 -7.69 6.87
N LEU A 46 -16.98 -6.64 6.37
CA LEU A 46 -15.97 -6.72 5.33
C LEU A 46 -14.69 -7.37 5.87
N ARG A 47 -14.30 -8.52 5.31
CA ARG A 47 -13.13 -9.28 5.76
C ARG A 47 -11.81 -8.57 5.43
N ASN A 48 -11.74 -7.98 4.25
CA ASN A 48 -10.55 -7.35 3.68
C ASN A 48 -10.75 -5.83 3.56
N ALA A 49 -11.50 -5.24 4.49
CA ALA A 49 -11.90 -3.83 4.45
C ALA A 49 -10.74 -2.89 4.15
N TRP A 50 -9.58 -3.18 4.75
CA TRP A 50 -8.40 -2.33 4.72
C TRP A 50 -7.34 -2.77 3.70
N ALA A 51 -7.75 -3.45 2.61
CA ALA A 51 -6.82 -3.93 1.58
C ALA A 51 -6.36 -2.83 0.60
N GLY A 52 -7.07 -1.70 0.51
CA GLY A 52 -6.68 -0.55 -0.30
C GLY A 52 -7.32 -0.45 -1.69
N GLY A 53 -8.29 -1.32 -2.03
CA GLY A 53 -9.03 -1.30 -3.30
C GLY A 53 -8.29 -1.95 -4.47
N LEU A 54 -8.97 -2.11 -5.61
CA LEU A 54 -8.45 -2.76 -6.83
C LEU A 54 -8.95 -2.04 -8.09
N ASN A 55 -8.06 -1.74 -9.03
CA ASN A 55 -8.39 -1.11 -10.30
C ASN A 55 -8.25 -2.07 -11.49
N SER A 56 -7.06 -2.66 -11.64
CA SER A 56 -6.72 -3.57 -12.75
C SER A 56 -5.79 -4.69 -12.26
N PRO A 57 -6.29 -5.57 -11.38
CA PRO A 57 -5.52 -6.66 -10.81
C PRO A 57 -5.26 -7.79 -11.81
N GLN A 58 -4.05 -8.32 -11.75
CA GLN A 58 -3.61 -9.53 -12.47
C GLN A 58 -3.38 -10.64 -11.45
N PHE A 59 -3.86 -11.85 -11.73
CA PHE A 59 -3.97 -12.91 -10.73
C PHE A 59 -3.00 -14.07 -11.00
N SER A 60 -2.43 -14.62 -9.93
CA SER A 60 -1.69 -15.89 -9.97
C SER A 60 -1.80 -16.60 -8.62
N ASN A 61 -1.94 -17.92 -8.64
CA ASN A 61 -1.79 -18.73 -7.43
C ASN A 61 -0.30 -18.84 -7.04
N ILE A 62 -0.02 -18.94 -5.74
CA ILE A 62 1.32 -19.14 -5.17
C ILE A 62 1.17 -19.74 -3.77
N ASP A 63 2.15 -20.49 -3.24
CA ASP A 63 2.21 -20.82 -1.81
C ASP A 63 3.07 -19.76 -1.09
N LEU A 64 2.45 -18.88 -0.30
CA LEU A 64 3.16 -17.79 0.38
C LEU A 64 3.78 -18.26 1.70
N ASN A 65 3.08 -19.13 2.42
CA ASN A 65 3.39 -19.46 3.81
C ASN A 65 4.04 -20.84 3.99
N GLY A 66 4.23 -21.60 2.91
CA GLY A 66 4.86 -22.92 2.89
C GLY A 66 3.94 -24.07 3.31
N ASP A 67 2.62 -23.87 3.31
CA ASP A 67 1.63 -24.85 3.77
C ASP A 67 1.06 -25.73 2.64
N GLN A 68 1.61 -25.61 1.42
CA GLN A 68 1.22 -26.32 0.21
C GLN A 68 -0.24 -26.08 -0.24
N GLN A 69 -0.90 -25.06 0.28
CA GLN A 69 -2.19 -24.62 -0.21
C GLN A 69 -1.99 -23.41 -1.14
N PRO A 70 -2.67 -23.36 -2.29
CA PRO A 70 -2.64 -22.17 -3.13
C PRO A 70 -3.17 -20.95 -2.38
N ASP A 71 -2.27 -20.01 -2.10
CA ASP A 71 -2.56 -18.62 -1.80
C ASP A 71 -2.71 -17.82 -3.11
N LEU A 72 -2.93 -16.52 -3.00
CA LEU A 72 -3.22 -15.66 -4.14
C LEU A 72 -2.30 -14.44 -4.15
N TYR A 73 -1.62 -14.24 -5.28
CA TYR A 73 -0.86 -13.04 -5.60
C TYR A 73 -1.62 -12.20 -6.63
N LEU A 74 -1.71 -10.91 -6.34
CA LEU A 74 -2.26 -9.89 -7.24
C LEU A 74 -1.17 -8.88 -7.59
N PHE A 75 -1.08 -8.51 -8.86
CA PHE A 75 -0.41 -7.28 -9.29
C PHE A 75 -1.43 -6.32 -9.87
N ASP A 76 -1.73 -5.24 -9.16
CA ASP A 76 -2.57 -4.18 -9.71
C ASP A 76 -1.73 -3.33 -10.67
N ARG A 77 -1.99 -3.51 -11.96
CA ARG A 77 -1.23 -2.89 -13.04
C ARG A 77 -1.37 -1.37 -13.04
N ALA A 78 -2.57 -0.85 -12.79
CA ALA A 78 -2.86 0.57 -12.81
C ALA A 78 -2.16 1.33 -11.68
N THR A 79 -1.94 0.68 -10.54
CA THR A 79 -1.26 1.26 -9.37
C THR A 79 0.16 0.76 -9.17
N THR A 80 0.64 -0.18 -9.99
CA THR A 80 1.94 -0.87 -9.87
C THR A 80 2.19 -1.48 -8.50
N ARG A 81 1.14 -2.06 -7.91
CA ARG A 81 1.15 -2.58 -6.54
C ARG A 81 1.03 -4.10 -6.49
N SER A 82 1.96 -4.74 -5.79
CA SER A 82 1.84 -6.14 -5.37
C SER A 82 0.92 -6.27 -4.17
N MET A 83 0.02 -7.24 -4.19
CA MET A 83 -0.91 -7.56 -3.11
C MET A 83 -0.95 -9.08 -2.90
N THR A 84 -1.09 -9.51 -1.64
CA THR A 84 -1.04 -10.91 -1.27
C THR A 84 -2.22 -11.29 -0.37
N PHE A 85 -2.80 -12.45 -0.62
CA PHE A 85 -3.92 -12.98 0.16
C PHE A 85 -3.65 -14.43 0.53
N LEU A 86 -3.74 -14.74 1.82
CA LEU A 86 -3.69 -16.09 2.32
C LEU A 86 -5.05 -16.77 2.16
N SER A 87 -4.99 -18.05 1.83
CA SER A 87 -6.10 -18.97 1.90
C SER A 87 -6.28 -19.43 3.33
N VAL A 88 -7.27 -18.92 4.07
CA VAL A 88 -7.42 -19.21 5.52
C VAL A 88 -8.67 -20.01 5.84
N ALA A 89 -8.62 -20.80 6.91
CA ALA A 89 -9.80 -21.47 7.44
C ALA A 89 -10.90 -20.48 7.86
N SER A 90 -12.15 -20.86 7.62
CA SER A 90 -13.37 -20.08 7.87
C SER A 90 -14.47 -20.99 8.39
N GLY A 91 -15.49 -20.43 9.05
CA GLY A 91 -16.65 -21.19 9.53
C GLY A 91 -17.45 -21.88 8.41
N ALA A 92 -17.29 -21.44 7.16
CA ALA A 92 -17.93 -22.00 5.97
C ALA A 92 -16.96 -22.75 5.03
N GLY A 93 -15.76 -23.13 5.51
CA GLY A 93 -14.71 -23.75 4.70
C GLY A 93 -13.45 -22.89 4.67
N ARG A 94 -13.15 -22.27 3.53
CA ARG A 94 -11.99 -21.36 3.39
C ARG A 94 -12.42 -19.98 2.93
N ALA A 95 -11.56 -19.00 3.13
CA ALA A 95 -11.76 -17.63 2.67
C ALA A 95 -10.43 -16.94 2.38
N TRP A 96 -10.46 -15.96 1.48
CA TRP A 96 -9.32 -15.10 1.19
C TRP A 96 -9.12 -14.05 2.29
N GLN A 97 -7.92 -13.98 2.86
CA GLN A 97 -7.53 -12.99 3.85
C GLN A 97 -6.33 -12.19 3.34
N TYR A 98 -6.48 -10.86 3.28
CA TYR A 98 -5.38 -9.97 2.93
C TYR A 98 -4.20 -10.10 3.90
N ALA A 99 -2.99 -10.26 3.35
CA ALA A 99 -1.76 -10.58 4.08
C ALA A 99 -0.59 -9.72 3.58
N PRO A 100 -0.61 -8.39 3.86
CA PRO A 100 0.36 -7.41 3.34
C PRO A 100 1.83 -7.72 3.66
N GLU A 101 2.08 -8.43 4.75
CA GLU A 101 3.43 -8.76 5.21
C GLU A 101 4.22 -9.58 4.18
N TYR A 102 3.54 -10.31 3.28
CA TYR A 102 4.15 -11.08 2.20
C TYR A 102 4.47 -10.24 0.95
N GLU A 103 3.91 -9.03 0.80
CA GLU A 103 4.17 -8.15 -0.36
C GLU A 103 5.67 -7.80 -0.48
N ALA A 104 6.37 -7.75 0.65
CA ALA A 104 7.81 -7.44 0.70
C ALA A 104 8.71 -8.57 0.15
N LEU A 105 8.18 -9.78 -0.05
CA LEU A 105 8.92 -10.90 -0.64
C LEU A 105 9.06 -10.75 -2.16
N PHE A 106 8.25 -9.90 -2.79
CA PHE A 106 8.27 -9.67 -4.23
C PHE A 106 9.32 -8.59 -4.60
N PRO A 107 9.94 -8.70 -5.78
CA PRO A 107 10.87 -7.68 -6.28
C PRO A 107 10.24 -6.28 -6.29
N SER A 108 11.03 -5.26 -5.96
CA SER A 108 10.59 -3.87 -6.10
C SER A 108 10.67 -3.42 -7.57
N GLY A 109 9.84 -2.45 -7.96
CA GLY A 109 9.90 -1.84 -9.30
C GLY A 109 9.28 -2.69 -10.40
N LEU A 110 8.36 -3.58 -10.04
CA LEU A 110 7.49 -4.28 -10.99
C LEU A 110 6.55 -3.27 -11.68
N GLN A 111 6.30 -3.46 -12.96
CA GLN A 111 5.47 -2.57 -13.77
C GLN A 111 4.87 -3.35 -14.95
N GLY A 112 3.83 -2.80 -15.59
CA GLY A 112 3.28 -3.36 -16.83
C GLY A 112 2.46 -4.62 -16.61
N TRP A 113 3.10 -5.76 -16.37
CA TRP A 113 2.39 -6.99 -16.00
C TRP A 113 3.27 -7.92 -15.18
N VAL A 114 2.65 -8.77 -14.36
CA VAL A 114 3.30 -9.82 -13.58
C VAL A 114 2.46 -11.09 -13.64
N LEU A 115 3.05 -12.19 -14.07
CA LEU A 115 2.44 -13.52 -14.08
C LEU A 115 3.37 -14.49 -13.36
N LEU A 116 2.81 -15.37 -12.52
CA LEU A 116 3.58 -16.42 -11.88
C LEU A 116 3.37 -17.77 -12.58
N ARG A 117 4.46 -18.43 -12.98
CA ARG A 117 4.44 -19.73 -13.67
C ARG A 117 5.66 -20.55 -13.27
N ASP A 118 5.46 -21.82 -12.97
CA ASP A 118 6.54 -22.74 -12.59
C ASP A 118 7.27 -23.23 -13.86
N TYR A 119 8.36 -22.56 -14.24
CA TYR A 119 9.07 -22.90 -15.49
C TYR A 119 10.08 -24.03 -15.30
N ASP A 120 10.47 -24.31 -14.06
CA ASP A 120 11.46 -25.33 -13.72
C ASP A 120 10.90 -26.59 -13.07
N CYS A 121 9.57 -26.65 -12.95
CA CYS A 121 8.80 -27.78 -12.44
C CYS A 121 9.20 -28.16 -11.00
N ASP A 122 9.63 -27.20 -10.19
CA ASP A 122 9.98 -27.42 -8.79
C ASP A 122 8.79 -27.26 -7.81
N GLY A 123 7.60 -26.98 -8.35
CA GLY A 123 6.37 -26.76 -7.62
C GLY A 123 6.22 -25.34 -7.08
N ARG A 124 7.13 -24.41 -7.44
CA ARG A 124 7.09 -23.01 -7.01
C ARG A 124 6.94 -22.11 -8.23
N PRO A 125 5.79 -21.43 -8.40
CA PRO A 125 5.63 -20.48 -9.49
C PRO A 125 6.70 -19.39 -9.48
N ASP A 126 7.41 -19.25 -10.60
CA ASP A 126 8.42 -18.22 -10.87
C ASP A 126 7.78 -16.95 -11.41
N LEU A 127 8.45 -15.81 -11.26
CA LEU A 127 7.89 -14.51 -11.64
C LEU A 127 8.35 -14.09 -13.03
N PHE A 128 7.40 -13.98 -13.95
CA PHE A 128 7.56 -13.33 -15.25
C PHE A 128 6.95 -11.94 -15.19
N THR A 129 7.64 -10.94 -15.74
CA THR A 129 7.15 -9.56 -15.71
C THR A 129 7.67 -8.74 -16.88
N TYR A 130 6.96 -7.67 -17.21
CA TYR A 130 7.42 -6.67 -18.14
C TYR A 130 8.69 -5.95 -17.64
N GLY A 131 9.66 -5.82 -18.53
CA GLY A 131 10.88 -5.05 -18.38
C GLY A 131 10.86 -3.79 -19.25
N ASN A 132 11.82 -2.89 -18.99
CA ASN A 132 11.93 -1.64 -19.74
C ASN A 132 12.04 -1.90 -21.26
N GLY A 133 11.32 -1.14 -22.09
CA GLY A 133 11.35 -1.30 -23.54
C GLY A 133 10.54 -2.49 -24.10
N GLY A 134 9.74 -3.17 -23.28
CA GLY A 134 8.95 -4.33 -23.72
C GLY A 134 9.58 -5.69 -23.41
N ASP A 135 10.76 -5.72 -22.79
CA ASP A 135 11.46 -6.93 -22.40
C ASP A 135 10.61 -7.84 -21.50
N ILE A 136 10.91 -9.13 -21.49
CA ILE A 136 10.42 -10.05 -20.46
C ILE A 136 11.55 -10.29 -19.45
N ARG A 137 11.29 -9.98 -18.18
CA ARG A 137 12.16 -10.31 -17.04
C ARG A 137 11.66 -11.56 -16.35
N VAL A 138 12.58 -12.41 -15.91
CA VAL A 138 12.26 -13.66 -15.23
C VAL A 138 13.04 -13.75 -13.93
N TYR A 139 12.33 -14.06 -12.84
CA TYR A 139 12.90 -14.35 -11.53
C TYR A 139 12.51 -15.75 -11.11
N ARG A 140 13.50 -16.57 -10.80
CA ARG A 140 13.28 -17.90 -10.23
C ARG A 140 12.84 -17.81 -8.77
N ASN A 141 11.79 -18.53 -8.39
CA ASN A 141 11.30 -18.60 -7.02
C ASN A 141 11.96 -19.75 -6.27
N VAL A 142 12.99 -19.46 -5.47
CA VAL A 142 13.64 -20.49 -4.64
C VAL A 142 13.01 -20.55 -3.25
N ALA A 143 13.14 -21.69 -2.57
CA ALA A 143 12.67 -21.83 -1.20
C ALA A 143 13.43 -20.88 -0.24
N GLY A 144 12.71 -19.89 0.30
CA GLY A 144 13.16 -19.02 1.37
C GLY A 144 13.00 -19.66 2.76
N ALA A 145 13.14 -18.83 3.80
CA ALA A 145 12.92 -19.26 5.17
C ALA A 145 11.48 -19.79 5.35
N ASN A 146 11.32 -20.93 6.02
CA ASN A 146 10.03 -21.60 6.22
C ASN A 146 9.24 -21.90 4.94
N GLY A 147 9.92 -22.04 3.78
CA GLY A 147 9.26 -22.35 2.51
C GLY A 147 8.65 -21.15 1.79
N GLN A 148 8.82 -19.93 2.32
CA GLN A 148 8.33 -18.69 1.72
C GLN A 148 8.98 -18.40 0.34
N PRO A 149 8.30 -17.64 -0.54
CA PRO A 149 8.88 -17.23 -1.81
C PRO A 149 10.17 -16.40 -1.64
N ASN A 150 11.16 -16.65 -2.50
CA ASN A 150 12.37 -15.85 -2.61
C ASN A 150 12.79 -15.75 -4.08
N PHE A 151 12.51 -14.60 -4.69
CA PHE A 151 12.72 -14.39 -6.12
C PHE A 151 14.16 -13.97 -6.45
N GLN A 152 14.87 -14.82 -7.19
CA GLN A 152 16.21 -14.56 -7.70
C GLN A 152 16.16 -14.22 -9.18
N LEU A 153 16.72 -13.09 -9.59
CA LEU A 153 16.73 -12.68 -10.99
C LEU A 153 17.48 -13.72 -11.86
N THR A 154 16.77 -14.30 -12.82
CA THR A 154 17.31 -15.25 -13.80
C THR A 154 17.77 -14.51 -15.05
N THR A 155 16.92 -13.63 -15.61
CA THR A 155 17.29 -12.77 -16.74
C THR A 155 16.53 -11.45 -16.70
N ASN A 156 17.22 -10.37 -17.10
CA ASN A 156 16.62 -9.05 -17.28
C ASN A 156 15.97 -8.86 -18.66
N GLN A 157 16.25 -9.76 -19.60
CA GLN A 157 15.74 -9.72 -20.96
C GLN A 157 15.74 -11.14 -21.50
N LEU A 158 14.55 -11.71 -21.67
CA LEU A 158 14.39 -12.99 -22.31
C LEU A 158 14.55 -12.83 -23.83
N THR A 159 15.30 -13.74 -24.44
CA THR A 159 15.63 -13.68 -25.86
C THR A 159 15.31 -15.02 -26.51
N TYR A 160 15.08 -15.01 -27.82
CA TYR A 160 15.05 -16.20 -28.66
C TYR A 160 16.22 -16.20 -29.62
N PHE A 161 16.65 -17.38 -30.05
CA PHE A 161 17.68 -17.51 -31.07
C PHE A 161 17.06 -17.43 -32.48
N ASP A 162 17.43 -16.41 -33.25
CA ASP A 162 17.14 -16.29 -34.68
C ASP A 162 18.36 -16.78 -35.48
N PRO A 163 18.25 -17.87 -36.26
CA PRO A 163 19.36 -18.38 -37.07
C PRO A 163 19.69 -17.51 -38.30
N ALA A 164 18.88 -16.50 -38.64
CA ALA A 164 19.01 -15.74 -39.88
C ALA A 164 19.26 -14.22 -39.64
N PRO A 165 19.85 -13.51 -40.61
CA PRO A 165 20.80 -14.00 -41.63
C PRO A 165 22.20 -14.27 -41.06
N THR A 166 22.52 -13.76 -39.86
CA THR A 166 23.84 -13.91 -39.22
C THR A 166 23.86 -14.81 -37.98
N GLY A 167 22.69 -15.22 -37.48
CA GLY A 167 22.56 -15.95 -36.23
C GLY A 167 22.74 -15.04 -35.01
N GLY A 168 21.77 -15.00 -34.11
CA GLY A 168 21.88 -14.20 -32.89
C GLY A 168 20.67 -14.30 -31.98
N ASN A 169 20.84 -13.82 -30.74
CA ASN A 169 19.74 -13.69 -29.81
C ASN A 169 18.98 -12.38 -30.06
N VAL A 170 17.68 -12.49 -30.24
CA VAL A 170 16.75 -11.38 -30.45
C VAL A 170 15.82 -11.28 -29.24
N ASN A 171 15.52 -10.04 -28.83
CA ASN A 171 14.63 -9.78 -27.70
C ASN A 171 13.21 -10.29 -27.96
N ILE A 172 12.63 -11.01 -27.00
CA ILE A 172 11.19 -11.28 -26.98
C ILE A 172 10.53 -10.06 -26.33
N THR A 173 9.79 -9.29 -27.12
CA THR A 173 9.12 -8.08 -26.65
C THR A 173 7.61 -8.22 -26.71
N THR A 174 6.94 -7.93 -25.59
CA THR A 174 5.47 -7.97 -25.52
C THR A 174 4.83 -6.64 -25.91
N GLY A 175 5.62 -5.55 -25.94
CA GLY A 175 5.09 -4.19 -25.91
C GLY A 175 4.52 -3.81 -24.54
N GLY A 176 4.24 -2.52 -24.37
CA GLY A 176 3.82 -1.94 -23.08
C GLY A 176 2.36 -2.15 -22.70
N TYR A 177 1.52 -2.63 -23.63
CA TYR A 177 0.08 -2.80 -23.43
C TYR A 177 -0.33 -4.27 -23.32
N ASN A 178 0.29 -5.15 -24.11
CA ASN A 178 -0.14 -6.55 -24.20
C ASN A 178 0.09 -7.31 -22.90
N LEU A 179 -0.72 -8.34 -22.71
CA LEU A 179 -0.47 -9.41 -21.76
C LEU A 179 -0.16 -10.69 -22.55
N PRO A 180 1.05 -11.27 -22.42
CA PRO A 180 1.39 -12.52 -23.07
C PRO A 180 0.73 -13.71 -22.36
N ALA A 181 0.60 -14.82 -23.07
CA ALA A 181 0.35 -16.12 -22.46
C ALA A 181 1.67 -16.88 -22.28
N ILE A 182 1.86 -17.49 -21.10
CA ILE A 182 3.04 -18.27 -20.74
C ILE A 182 2.54 -19.63 -20.29
N GLN A 183 2.68 -20.62 -21.18
CA GLN A 183 2.06 -21.94 -21.05
C GLN A 183 2.84 -22.96 -21.90
N ASP A 184 2.80 -24.24 -21.53
CA ASP A 184 3.28 -25.32 -22.41
C ASP A 184 2.28 -25.52 -23.56
N VAL A 185 2.62 -25.04 -24.76
CA VAL A 185 1.70 -25.00 -25.91
C VAL A 185 1.74 -26.30 -26.70
N ASN A 186 2.90 -26.95 -26.77
CA ASN A 186 3.10 -28.15 -27.57
C ASN A 186 2.99 -29.46 -26.76
N GLY A 187 2.78 -29.37 -25.45
CA GLY A 187 2.61 -30.50 -24.53
C GLY A 187 3.91 -31.19 -24.14
N ASP A 188 5.05 -30.50 -24.25
CA ASP A 188 6.38 -31.08 -24.01
C ASP A 188 6.91 -30.90 -22.57
N GLY A 189 6.09 -30.30 -21.70
CA GLY A 189 6.36 -30.02 -20.30
C GLY A 189 7.16 -28.75 -20.06
N ARG A 190 7.48 -27.95 -21.09
CA ARG A 190 8.21 -26.69 -20.95
C ARG A 190 7.31 -25.52 -21.30
N LEU A 191 7.43 -24.45 -20.52
CA LEU A 191 6.66 -23.24 -20.79
C LEU A 191 7.20 -22.51 -22.02
N ASP A 192 6.29 -22.21 -22.93
CA ASP A 192 6.48 -21.37 -24.10
C ASP A 192 5.88 -19.98 -23.89
N ILE A 193 6.05 -19.09 -24.89
CA ILE A 193 5.51 -17.73 -24.85
C ILE A 193 4.72 -17.44 -26.12
N LEU A 194 3.48 -17.00 -25.94
CA LEU A 194 2.63 -16.44 -26.99
C LEU A 194 2.37 -14.96 -26.70
N THR A 195 2.56 -14.10 -27.70
CA THR A 195 2.23 -12.67 -27.60
C THR A 195 1.83 -12.12 -28.95
N TYR A 196 0.92 -11.15 -28.98
CA TYR A 196 0.65 -10.41 -30.20
C TYR A 196 1.84 -9.54 -30.60
N ASP A 197 2.05 -9.39 -31.91
CA ASP A 197 2.90 -8.35 -32.47
C ASP A 197 2.26 -6.98 -32.20
N PHE A 198 2.86 -6.24 -31.26
CA PHE A 198 2.39 -4.92 -30.84
C PHE A 198 2.69 -3.79 -31.84
N ALA A 199 3.60 -4.01 -32.78
CA ALA A 199 4.08 -2.99 -33.71
C ALA A 199 3.39 -3.06 -35.09
N SER A 200 2.75 -4.17 -35.40
CA SER A 200 2.09 -4.39 -36.69
C SER A 200 0.73 -3.67 -36.80
N THR A 201 0.41 -3.21 -38.01
CA THR A 201 -0.95 -2.75 -38.37
C THR A 201 -1.90 -3.91 -38.71
N SER A 202 -1.40 -5.14 -38.65
CA SER A 202 -2.14 -6.40 -38.77
C SER A 202 -1.60 -7.37 -37.71
N PRO A 203 -1.92 -7.17 -36.43
CA PRO A 203 -1.35 -7.95 -35.32
C PRO A 203 -1.67 -9.44 -35.45
N SER A 204 -0.62 -10.26 -35.52
CA SER A 204 -0.66 -11.72 -35.39
C SER A 204 -0.06 -12.15 -34.06
N ILE A 205 -0.23 -13.43 -33.72
CA ILE A 205 0.35 -14.03 -32.52
C ILE A 205 1.70 -14.67 -32.87
N ASN A 206 2.75 -14.21 -32.20
CA ASN A 206 4.07 -14.84 -32.24
C ASN A 206 4.14 -15.97 -31.21
N TYR A 207 4.70 -17.10 -31.61
CA TYR A 207 4.93 -18.28 -30.79
C TYR A 207 6.44 -18.52 -30.63
N TYR A 208 6.92 -18.29 -29.41
CA TYR A 208 8.29 -18.58 -28.99
C TYR A 208 8.31 -19.89 -28.21
N ARG A 209 8.80 -20.95 -28.84
CA ARG A 209 8.90 -22.28 -28.26
C ARG A 209 10.16 -22.42 -27.43
N ASN A 210 10.04 -23.07 -26.28
CA ASN A 210 11.16 -23.48 -25.46
C ASN A 210 11.85 -24.71 -26.05
N SER A 211 13.04 -24.49 -26.57
CA SER A 211 13.91 -25.49 -27.21
C SER A 211 14.88 -26.19 -26.25
N THR A 212 14.78 -25.92 -24.94
CA THR A 212 15.63 -26.56 -23.93
C THR A 212 15.52 -28.08 -24.01
N THR A 213 16.66 -28.78 -24.08
CA THR A 213 16.72 -30.24 -24.19
C THR A 213 16.88 -30.97 -22.85
N THR A 214 17.24 -30.25 -21.78
CA THR A 214 17.43 -30.79 -20.43
C THR A 214 16.22 -30.51 -19.54
N GLY A 215 15.24 -31.41 -19.51
CA GLY A 215 14.09 -31.36 -18.59
C GLY A 215 13.33 -30.02 -18.55
N CYS A 216 12.56 -29.78 -17.49
CA CYS A 216 12.06 -28.44 -17.16
C CYS A 216 13.20 -27.53 -16.67
N GLY A 217 13.03 -26.21 -16.77
CA GLY A 217 13.91 -25.24 -16.12
C GLY A 217 14.94 -24.54 -17.00
N GLY A 218 14.94 -24.77 -18.31
CA GLY A 218 15.65 -23.91 -19.25
C GLY A 218 14.72 -22.89 -19.90
N LEU A 219 15.32 -21.81 -20.40
CA LEU A 219 14.65 -20.71 -21.09
C LEU A 219 15.27 -20.46 -22.48
N ALA A 220 15.77 -21.52 -23.12
CA ALA A 220 16.32 -21.44 -24.47
C ALA A 220 15.19 -21.35 -25.49
N MET A 221 14.84 -20.15 -25.94
CA MET A 221 13.70 -19.92 -26.84
C MET A 221 14.09 -19.91 -28.32
N VAL A 222 13.18 -20.34 -29.18
CA VAL A 222 13.21 -20.14 -30.64
C VAL A 222 11.85 -19.62 -31.10
N GLU A 223 11.80 -18.74 -32.11
CA GLU A 223 10.54 -18.36 -32.74
C GLU A 223 10.10 -19.50 -33.67
N GLU A 224 9.05 -20.22 -33.29
CA GLU A 224 8.54 -21.34 -34.08
C GLU A 224 7.67 -20.81 -35.22
N THR A 225 6.89 -19.75 -34.96
CA THR A 225 6.11 -19.05 -35.98
C THR A 225 5.73 -17.66 -35.48
N ASN A 226 5.58 -16.70 -36.40
CA ASN A 226 5.01 -15.36 -36.13
C ASN A 226 3.51 -15.27 -36.49
N TYR A 227 2.89 -16.41 -36.80
CA TYR A 227 1.50 -16.51 -37.23
C TYR A 227 0.80 -17.73 -36.61
N TRP A 228 0.92 -17.85 -35.28
CA TRP A 228 0.30 -18.94 -34.53
C TRP A 228 -1.22 -18.92 -34.72
N GLY A 229 -1.78 -20.10 -35.01
CA GLY A 229 -3.21 -20.23 -35.28
C GLY A 229 -3.69 -19.70 -36.62
N GLY A 230 -2.83 -19.05 -37.40
CA GLY A 230 -3.22 -18.35 -38.62
C GLY A 230 -4.18 -17.19 -38.38
N ILE A 231 -4.11 -16.51 -37.22
CA ILE A 231 -5.01 -15.41 -36.85
C ILE A 231 -4.35 -14.06 -37.04
N THR A 232 -5.11 -13.11 -37.59
CA THR A 232 -4.81 -11.68 -37.53
C THR A 232 -5.97 -10.93 -36.87
N ALA A 233 -5.69 -10.10 -35.86
CA ALA A 233 -6.68 -9.21 -35.28
C ALA A 233 -6.91 -8.00 -36.20
N CYS A 234 -8.16 -7.78 -36.62
CA CYS A 234 -8.50 -6.68 -37.51
C CYS A 234 -8.82 -5.41 -36.71
N LEU A 235 -8.02 -4.37 -36.92
CA LEU A 235 -8.12 -3.12 -36.16
C LEU A 235 -9.42 -2.34 -36.38
N SER A 236 -10.23 -2.69 -37.39
CA SER A 236 -11.50 -2.04 -37.73
C SER A 236 -12.64 -2.28 -36.72
N GLY A 237 -12.53 -3.26 -35.82
CA GLY A 237 -13.52 -3.50 -34.79
C GLY A 237 -13.07 -4.46 -33.68
N CYS A 238 -13.76 -4.43 -32.54
CA CYS A 238 -13.41 -5.19 -31.33
C CYS A 238 -13.39 -6.70 -31.53
N THR A 239 -14.27 -7.22 -32.39
CA THR A 239 -14.46 -8.64 -32.65
C THR A 239 -14.01 -9.06 -34.06
N GLY A 240 -13.20 -8.22 -34.72
CA GLY A 240 -12.75 -8.47 -36.09
C GLY A 240 -11.49 -9.33 -36.12
N PHE A 241 -11.54 -10.46 -36.83
CA PHE A 241 -10.39 -11.31 -37.10
C PHE A 241 -10.37 -11.75 -38.57
N ALA A 242 -9.17 -11.96 -39.10
CA ALA A 242 -8.94 -12.67 -40.35
C ALA A 242 -8.20 -13.97 -40.05
N PHE A 243 -8.48 -15.01 -40.84
CA PHE A 243 -7.91 -16.34 -40.68
C PHE A 243 -7.22 -16.75 -41.97
N ALA A 244 -6.05 -17.37 -41.88
CA ALA A 244 -5.25 -17.77 -43.03
C ALA A 244 -6.09 -18.54 -44.08
N PRO A 245 -5.97 -18.20 -45.39
CA PRO A 245 -5.05 -17.22 -45.99
C PRO A 245 -5.61 -15.78 -46.06
N ASP A 246 -6.79 -15.53 -45.50
CA ASP A 246 -7.43 -14.21 -45.57
C ASP A 246 -6.69 -13.18 -44.72
N GLN A 247 -6.75 -11.92 -45.14
CA GLN A 247 -6.11 -10.81 -44.45
C GLN A 247 -7.12 -9.76 -44.02
N CYS A 248 -6.80 -9.05 -42.93
CA CYS A 248 -7.55 -7.87 -42.55
C CYS A 248 -7.50 -6.83 -43.67
N ARG A 249 -8.60 -6.10 -43.86
CA ARG A 249 -8.61 -4.96 -44.76
C ARG A 249 -7.62 -3.92 -44.24
N ALA A 250 -6.71 -3.46 -45.10
CA ALA A 250 -5.69 -2.49 -44.73
C ALA A 250 -6.32 -1.19 -44.23
N GLU A 251 -6.01 -0.81 -42.99
CA GLU A 251 -6.29 0.51 -42.43
C GLU A 251 -5.05 1.40 -42.69
N PRO A 252 -5.10 2.40 -43.59
CA PRO A 252 -3.91 3.14 -44.02
C PRO A 252 -3.28 4.00 -42.92
N ARG A 253 -4.05 4.33 -41.88
CA ARG A 253 -3.66 5.17 -40.75
C ARG A 253 -4.45 4.75 -39.50
N PRO A 254 -4.11 3.61 -38.87
CA PRO A 254 -4.72 3.28 -37.59
C PRO A 254 -4.36 4.38 -36.59
N SER A 255 -5.37 4.93 -35.91
CA SER A 255 -5.15 5.98 -34.91
C SER A 255 -4.54 5.42 -33.60
N HIS A 256 -4.58 4.10 -33.43
CA HIS A 256 -4.02 3.33 -32.32
C HIS A 256 -3.80 1.88 -32.78
N THR A 257 -2.62 1.28 -32.58
CA THR A 257 -2.38 -0.15 -32.89
C THR A 257 -2.89 -1.10 -31.79
N GLY A 258 -3.38 -0.55 -30.67
CA GLY A 258 -4.11 -1.29 -29.64
C GLY A 258 -3.24 -2.07 -28.65
N GLY A 259 -3.89 -2.60 -27.63
CA GLY A 259 -3.34 -3.57 -26.68
C GLY A 259 -4.10 -4.88 -26.78
N PHE A 260 -3.41 -6.00 -26.60
CA PHE A 260 -4.00 -7.34 -26.74
C PHE A 260 -3.72 -8.20 -25.50
N ASN A 261 -4.77 -8.83 -24.99
CA ASN A 261 -4.65 -9.84 -23.93
C ASN A 261 -4.75 -11.22 -24.56
N LEU A 262 -3.95 -12.13 -24.04
CA LEU A 262 -3.95 -13.53 -24.43
C LEU A 262 -3.85 -14.42 -23.19
N GLU A 263 -4.74 -15.40 -23.11
CA GLU A 263 -4.68 -16.57 -22.23
C GLU A 263 -4.97 -17.79 -23.11
N VAL A 264 -4.39 -18.94 -22.81
CA VAL A 264 -4.59 -20.16 -23.61
C VAL A 264 -4.98 -21.34 -22.74
N VAL A 265 -5.95 -22.13 -23.21
CA VAL A 265 -6.54 -23.24 -22.47
C VAL A 265 -7.26 -24.18 -23.45
N ASP A 266 -7.20 -25.48 -23.20
CA ASP A 266 -7.99 -26.47 -23.94
C ASP A 266 -9.48 -26.36 -23.55
N LEU A 267 -10.33 -25.82 -24.44
CA LEU A 267 -11.76 -25.58 -24.20
C LEU A 267 -12.65 -26.68 -24.77
N ASP A 268 -12.13 -27.67 -25.50
CA ASP A 268 -12.95 -28.73 -26.08
C ASP A 268 -12.42 -30.17 -25.85
N GLY A 269 -11.26 -30.30 -25.21
CA GLY A 269 -10.72 -31.54 -24.67
C GLY A 269 -9.94 -32.37 -25.68
N ASP A 270 -9.51 -31.78 -26.79
CA ASP A 270 -8.75 -32.48 -27.83
C ASP A 270 -7.23 -32.49 -27.59
N GLY A 271 -6.77 -31.81 -26.53
CA GLY A 271 -5.39 -31.80 -26.09
C GLY A 271 -4.51 -30.75 -26.75
N ASP A 272 -5.08 -29.87 -27.58
CA ASP A 272 -4.42 -28.65 -28.01
C ASP A 272 -5.02 -27.40 -27.32
N LEU A 273 -4.30 -26.28 -27.35
CA LEU A 273 -4.71 -25.08 -26.62
C LEU A 273 -5.49 -24.12 -27.53
N ASP A 274 -6.63 -23.66 -27.03
CA ASP A 274 -7.43 -22.60 -27.60
C ASP A 274 -6.99 -21.23 -27.07
N ALA A 275 -7.38 -20.16 -27.77
CA ALA A 275 -7.09 -18.80 -27.33
C ALA A 275 -8.30 -18.12 -26.72
N LEU A 276 -8.10 -17.51 -25.54
CA LEU A 276 -8.94 -16.45 -25.00
C LEU A 276 -8.26 -15.12 -25.26
N THR A 277 -8.92 -14.21 -25.95
CA THR A 277 -8.33 -12.94 -26.35
C THR A 277 -9.29 -11.76 -26.23
N ALA A 278 -8.72 -10.59 -25.98
CA ALA A 278 -9.44 -9.33 -25.89
C ALA A 278 -8.54 -8.17 -26.32
N ARG A 279 -9.18 -7.05 -26.65
CA ARG A 279 -8.52 -5.84 -27.13
C ARG A 279 -8.78 -4.65 -26.21
N ASP A 280 -7.87 -3.70 -26.23
CA ASP A 280 -8.09 -2.39 -25.62
C ASP A 280 -9.32 -1.69 -26.21
N ASN A 281 -10.01 -0.90 -25.39
CA ASN A 281 -11.26 -0.22 -25.72
C ASN A 281 -12.42 -1.13 -26.16
N CYS A 282 -12.30 -2.43 -25.88
CA CYS A 282 -13.31 -3.43 -26.22
C CYS A 282 -13.81 -4.13 -24.97
N ALA A 283 -15.07 -4.56 -25.01
CA ALA A 283 -15.74 -5.11 -23.85
C ALA A 283 -15.78 -6.64 -23.80
N GLU A 284 -15.52 -7.25 -24.95
CA GLU A 284 -15.65 -8.68 -25.19
C GLU A 284 -14.37 -9.42 -24.80
N LEU A 285 -14.53 -10.53 -24.08
CA LEU A 285 -13.59 -11.63 -24.11
C LEU A 285 -14.07 -12.63 -25.16
N ILE A 286 -13.17 -13.00 -26.07
CA ILE A 286 -13.46 -13.84 -27.23
C ILE A 286 -12.68 -15.13 -27.09
N SER A 287 -13.33 -16.27 -27.31
CA SER A 287 -12.62 -17.54 -27.47
C SER A 287 -12.46 -17.89 -28.96
N LEU A 288 -11.31 -18.42 -29.32
CA LEU A 288 -10.96 -18.91 -30.64
C LEU A 288 -10.47 -20.35 -30.49
N ARG A 289 -11.30 -21.30 -30.92
CA ARG A 289 -10.93 -22.70 -30.91
C ARG A 289 -9.86 -22.99 -31.95
N ASN A 290 -8.83 -23.73 -31.55
CA ASN A 290 -7.86 -24.34 -32.41
C ASN A 290 -8.45 -25.63 -33.02
N ASP A 291 -8.71 -25.62 -34.33
CA ASP A 291 -9.18 -26.81 -35.07
C ASP A 291 -7.99 -27.63 -35.63
N GLY A 292 -6.81 -27.45 -35.06
CA GLY A 292 -5.51 -27.90 -35.57
C GLY A 292 -4.91 -29.03 -34.75
N THR A 293 -3.64 -28.85 -34.38
CA THR A 293 -2.97 -29.67 -33.35
C THR A 293 -2.10 -28.76 -32.48
N ALA A 294 -1.60 -29.29 -31.37
CA ALA A 294 -0.65 -28.58 -30.50
C ALA A 294 0.64 -28.12 -31.22
N GLN A 295 1.04 -28.79 -32.30
CA GLN A 295 2.22 -28.43 -33.10
C GLN A 295 1.88 -27.51 -34.28
N LEU A 296 0.67 -27.61 -34.83
CA LEU A 296 0.23 -26.81 -35.97
C LEU A 296 -1.16 -26.24 -35.69
N ALA A 297 -1.19 -25.20 -34.87
CA ALA A 297 -2.42 -24.52 -34.51
C ALA A 297 -3.10 -23.92 -35.75
N ARG A 298 -4.43 -24.06 -35.82
CA ARG A 298 -5.26 -23.56 -36.91
C ARG A 298 -6.62 -23.13 -36.36
N MET A 299 -6.80 -21.83 -36.13
CA MET A 299 -8.11 -21.28 -35.82
C MET A 299 -8.88 -20.91 -37.08
N THR A 300 -10.20 -21.00 -37.00
CA THR A 300 -11.11 -20.62 -38.08
C THR A 300 -12.26 -19.77 -37.57
N ALA A 301 -12.97 -19.10 -38.49
CA ALA A 301 -14.18 -18.37 -38.14
C ALA A 301 -15.27 -19.26 -37.50
N ALA A 302 -15.26 -20.57 -37.77
CA ALA A 302 -16.20 -21.51 -37.17
C ALA A 302 -15.89 -21.81 -35.70
N GLY A 303 -14.63 -21.69 -35.28
CA GLY A 303 -14.17 -21.87 -33.90
C GLY A 303 -14.31 -20.62 -33.02
N MET A 304 -14.81 -19.50 -33.55
CA MET A 304 -14.92 -18.23 -32.82
C MET A 304 -16.20 -18.16 -31.98
N ASN A 305 -16.06 -17.75 -30.72
CA ASN A 305 -17.18 -17.41 -29.85
C ASN A 305 -17.05 -15.98 -29.29
N LEU A 306 -17.94 -15.10 -29.73
CA LEU A 306 -18.02 -13.69 -29.31
C LEU A 306 -18.78 -13.48 -27.98
N ASN A 307 -19.39 -14.53 -27.45
CA ASN A 307 -20.19 -14.53 -26.23
C ASN A 307 -19.64 -15.59 -25.27
N PHE A 308 -18.34 -15.56 -25.00
CA PHE A 308 -17.69 -16.50 -24.10
C PHE A 308 -17.80 -16.06 -22.63
N PRO A 309 -17.98 -16.99 -21.67
CA PRO A 309 -18.32 -18.41 -21.86
C PRO A 309 -19.76 -18.62 -22.35
N ALA A 310 -19.98 -19.68 -23.12
CA ALA A 310 -21.31 -20.04 -23.61
C ALA A 310 -22.18 -20.65 -22.49
N GLY A 311 -23.50 -20.51 -22.58
CA GLY A 311 -24.44 -21.14 -21.63
C GLY A 311 -24.55 -20.44 -20.26
N THR A 312 -23.88 -19.31 -20.08
CA THR A 312 -23.93 -18.44 -18.89
C THR A 312 -23.95 -16.97 -19.33
N THR A 313 -23.98 -16.03 -18.38
CA THR A 313 -23.67 -14.61 -18.64
C THR A 313 -22.29 -14.52 -19.31
N PRO A 314 -22.17 -13.99 -20.54
CA PRO A 314 -20.86 -13.82 -21.17
C PRO A 314 -20.05 -12.70 -20.52
N VAL A 315 -18.74 -12.78 -20.61
CA VAL A 315 -17.84 -11.72 -20.15
C VAL A 315 -18.10 -10.43 -20.93
N ARG A 316 -18.46 -9.39 -20.18
CA ARG A 316 -18.59 -8.01 -20.65
C ARG A 316 -18.02 -7.08 -19.58
N LEU A 317 -16.76 -6.66 -19.76
CA LEU A 317 -16.13 -5.61 -18.94
C LEU A 317 -15.93 -4.39 -19.83
N PRO A 318 -16.24 -3.15 -19.42
CA PRO A 318 -16.26 -2.01 -20.35
C PRO A 318 -14.98 -1.77 -21.16
N ASN A 319 -13.81 -2.17 -20.65
CA ASN A 319 -12.55 -1.97 -21.33
C ASN A 319 -11.53 -3.07 -20.97
N PHE A 320 -10.94 -3.65 -22.01
CA PHE A 320 -9.71 -4.45 -21.97
C PHE A 320 -9.74 -5.63 -20.99
N PRO A 321 -10.75 -6.53 -21.06
CA PRO A 321 -10.83 -7.69 -20.17
C PRO A 321 -9.61 -8.60 -20.36
N SER A 322 -9.14 -9.18 -19.27
CA SER A 322 -8.13 -10.24 -19.29
C SER A 322 -8.59 -11.38 -18.42
N ALA A 323 -8.48 -12.61 -18.92
CA ALA A 323 -8.76 -13.82 -18.17
C ALA A 323 -7.49 -14.32 -17.45
N TYR A 324 -7.69 -14.87 -16.26
CA TYR A 324 -6.67 -15.52 -15.44
C TYR A 324 -7.23 -16.85 -14.94
N LEU A 325 -6.52 -17.94 -15.20
CA LEU A 325 -6.92 -19.27 -14.74
C LEU A 325 -6.26 -19.57 -13.40
N VAL A 326 -7.04 -19.47 -12.33
CA VAL A 326 -6.57 -19.57 -10.94
C VAL A 326 -7.59 -20.33 -10.08
N ASP A 327 -7.15 -21.21 -9.20
CA ASP A 327 -8.03 -21.82 -8.20
C ASP A 327 -8.36 -20.78 -7.13
N VAL A 328 -9.60 -20.26 -7.17
CA VAL A 328 -10.09 -19.27 -6.21
C VAL A 328 -11.28 -19.77 -5.38
N THR A 329 -11.83 -20.93 -5.74
CA THR A 329 -12.90 -21.61 -5.00
C THR A 329 -12.40 -22.73 -4.10
N PHE A 330 -11.07 -22.93 -4.03
CA PHE A 330 -10.38 -23.86 -3.13
C PHE A 330 -10.72 -25.33 -3.40
N ASP A 331 -11.04 -25.67 -4.65
CA ASP A 331 -11.46 -27.01 -5.02
C ASP A 331 -10.44 -27.75 -5.90
N GLY A 332 -9.24 -27.18 -6.06
CA GLY A 332 -8.12 -27.77 -6.78
C GLY A 332 -8.21 -27.63 -8.29
N ARG A 333 -9.20 -26.88 -8.80
CA ARG A 333 -9.40 -26.64 -10.23
C ARG A 333 -9.29 -25.15 -10.53
N PRO A 334 -8.60 -24.76 -11.61
CA PRO A 334 -8.59 -23.37 -12.04
C PRO A 334 -9.99 -22.89 -12.41
N ASP A 335 -10.44 -21.85 -11.74
CA ASP A 335 -11.56 -21.01 -12.12
C ASP A 335 -11.08 -19.93 -13.10
N MET A 336 -12.00 -19.25 -13.79
CA MET A 336 -11.66 -18.10 -14.62
C MET A 336 -12.03 -16.80 -13.90
N VAL A 337 -11.00 -16.07 -13.47
CA VAL A 337 -11.13 -14.70 -12.98
C VAL A 337 -10.89 -13.76 -14.15
N VAL A 338 -11.77 -12.78 -14.35
CA VAL A 338 -11.63 -11.78 -15.41
C VAL A 338 -11.61 -10.39 -14.81
N ALA A 339 -10.57 -9.61 -15.13
CA ALA A 339 -10.42 -8.23 -14.69
C ALA A 339 -9.97 -7.33 -15.85
N PRO A 340 -10.14 -6.00 -15.75
CA PRO A 340 -9.55 -5.06 -16.71
C PRO A 340 -8.02 -5.12 -16.63
N ASN A 341 -7.35 -5.02 -17.79
CA ASN A 341 -5.89 -4.96 -17.87
C ASN A 341 -5.38 -3.54 -18.17
N LEU A 342 -5.94 -2.55 -17.47
CA LEU A 342 -5.68 -1.15 -17.73
C LEU A 342 -4.40 -0.67 -17.01
N TYR A 343 -3.68 0.25 -17.65
CA TYR A 343 -2.46 0.86 -17.10
C TYR A 343 -2.72 2.24 -16.48
N ASP A 344 -3.85 2.83 -16.81
CA ASP A 344 -4.42 4.01 -16.19
C ASP A 344 -5.91 3.77 -16.02
N ASN A 345 -6.59 4.72 -15.40
CA ASN A 345 -8.02 4.62 -15.24
C ASN A 345 -8.70 5.75 -16.03
N THR A 346 -8.39 5.98 -17.29
CA THR A 346 -9.06 7.04 -18.11
C THR A 346 -10.40 6.59 -18.72
N ASP A 347 -10.82 5.36 -18.42
CA ASP A 347 -11.97 4.65 -18.95
C ASP A 347 -13.23 4.72 -18.04
N THR A 348 -14.20 3.84 -18.30
CA THR A 348 -15.54 3.84 -17.71
C THR A 348 -15.82 2.64 -16.80
N VAL A 349 -14.81 1.83 -16.48
CA VAL A 349 -14.93 0.67 -15.60
C VAL A 349 -15.28 1.13 -14.18
N ASP A 350 -16.28 0.50 -13.57
CA ASP A 350 -16.57 0.67 -12.14
C ASP A 350 -15.60 -0.18 -11.32
N THR A 351 -14.56 0.46 -10.79
CA THR A 351 -13.47 -0.19 -10.03
C THR A 351 -13.92 -0.80 -8.70
N ARG A 352 -15.19 -0.64 -8.30
CA ARG A 352 -15.74 -1.31 -7.10
C ARG A 352 -16.32 -2.70 -7.41
N ALA A 353 -16.54 -3.01 -8.69
CA ALA A 353 -17.16 -4.25 -9.16
C ALA A 353 -16.68 -4.57 -10.58
N SER A 354 -15.37 -4.76 -10.73
CA SER A 354 -14.68 -4.97 -12.00
C SER A 354 -14.03 -6.35 -12.13
N VAL A 355 -13.90 -7.10 -11.04
CA VAL A 355 -13.31 -8.44 -11.03
C VAL A 355 -14.43 -9.47 -11.10
N GLN A 356 -14.66 -10.04 -12.28
CA GLN A 356 -15.67 -11.07 -12.50
C GLN A 356 -15.09 -12.46 -12.20
N LEU A 357 -15.86 -13.30 -11.51
CA LEU A 357 -15.53 -14.70 -11.25
C LEU A 357 -16.48 -15.62 -12.01
N TYR A 358 -15.89 -16.53 -12.78
CA TYR A 358 -16.56 -17.65 -13.42
C TYR A 358 -16.03 -18.95 -12.85
N ARG A 359 -16.87 -19.64 -12.09
CA ARG A 359 -16.52 -20.91 -11.46
C ARG A 359 -16.39 -22.01 -12.50
N ASN A 360 -15.34 -22.81 -12.41
CA ASN A 360 -15.24 -24.04 -13.18
C ASN A 360 -16.12 -25.13 -12.53
N THR A 361 -17.18 -25.52 -13.24
CA THR A 361 -18.16 -26.51 -12.75
C THR A 361 -17.82 -27.94 -13.20
N SER A 362 -16.80 -28.11 -14.04
CA SER A 362 -16.38 -29.42 -14.53
C SER A 362 -15.69 -30.24 -13.44
N ALA A 363 -16.03 -31.53 -13.36
CA ALA A 363 -15.40 -32.44 -12.40
C ALA A 363 -13.96 -32.81 -12.79
N ALA A 364 -13.70 -32.95 -14.09
CA ALA A 364 -12.41 -33.23 -14.71
C ALA A 364 -12.53 -33.00 -16.23
N GLY A 365 -11.39 -32.83 -16.91
CA GLY A 365 -11.35 -32.63 -18.36
C GLY A 365 -11.68 -31.19 -18.75
N VAL A 366 -12.51 -31.04 -19.78
CA VAL A 366 -12.87 -29.75 -20.40
C VAL A 366 -13.45 -28.78 -19.37
N PRO A 367 -12.93 -27.54 -19.24
CA PRO A 367 -13.45 -26.56 -18.31
C PRO A 367 -14.86 -26.11 -18.69
N ALA A 368 -15.72 -25.93 -17.68
CA ALA A 368 -17.08 -25.45 -17.86
C ALA A 368 -17.33 -24.25 -16.94
N TYR A 369 -17.12 -23.04 -17.47
CA TYR A 369 -17.19 -21.80 -16.71
C TYR A 369 -18.63 -21.27 -16.57
N ALA A 370 -19.07 -21.06 -15.33
CA ALA A 370 -20.36 -20.48 -14.99
C ALA A 370 -20.17 -19.18 -14.19
N PHE A 371 -20.87 -18.11 -14.57
CA PHE A 371 -20.78 -16.82 -13.87
C PHE A 371 -21.22 -16.96 -12.42
N GLN A 372 -20.42 -16.47 -11.49
CA GLN A 372 -20.69 -16.51 -10.05
C GLN A 372 -20.94 -15.11 -9.48
N GLN A 373 -20.02 -14.16 -9.73
CA GLN A 373 -20.11 -12.79 -9.19
C GLN A 373 -19.28 -11.81 -10.03
N ASN A 374 -19.56 -10.50 -9.92
CA ASN A 374 -18.90 -9.44 -10.68
C ASN A 374 -17.90 -8.60 -9.89
N ASN A 375 -17.62 -8.96 -8.64
CA ASN A 375 -16.82 -8.16 -7.72
C ASN A 375 -15.95 -9.03 -6.80
N PHE A 376 -15.35 -10.11 -7.32
CA PHE A 376 -14.50 -11.02 -6.56
C PHE A 376 -13.35 -10.30 -5.83
N LEU A 377 -13.17 -10.63 -4.55
CA LEU A 377 -12.41 -9.93 -3.51
C LEU A 377 -12.92 -8.53 -3.14
N GLN A 378 -13.41 -7.76 -4.11
CA GLN A 378 -13.91 -6.39 -3.93
C GLN A 378 -15.13 -6.34 -3.01
N GLU A 379 -15.96 -7.40 -2.97
CA GLU A 379 -17.09 -7.51 -2.03
C GLU A 379 -16.66 -7.47 -0.56
N GLY A 380 -15.41 -7.83 -0.29
CA GLY A 380 -14.83 -7.83 1.05
C GLY A 380 -14.05 -6.57 1.39
N MET A 381 -14.02 -5.54 0.52
CA MET A 381 -13.18 -4.35 0.65
C MET A 381 -13.99 -3.08 0.87
N LEU A 382 -13.43 -2.13 1.62
CA LEU A 382 -13.91 -0.75 1.60
C LEU A 382 -13.34 -0.09 0.34
N ASP A 383 -14.22 0.40 -0.54
CA ASP A 383 -13.82 0.99 -1.81
C ASP A 383 -14.77 2.13 -2.24
N VAL A 384 -14.22 3.32 -2.46
CA VAL A 384 -14.93 4.51 -2.98
C VAL A 384 -14.58 4.81 -4.45
N SER A 385 -14.23 3.75 -5.19
CA SER A 385 -13.75 3.69 -6.57
C SER A 385 -12.33 4.20 -6.76
N GLU A 386 -12.04 5.45 -6.45
CA GLU A 386 -10.69 6.00 -6.64
C GLU A 386 -10.35 7.12 -5.68
N ALA A 387 -9.04 7.24 -5.44
CA ALA A 387 -8.43 8.36 -4.73
C ALA A 387 -9.13 8.63 -3.41
N ALA A 388 -9.22 7.58 -2.60
CA ALA A 388 -9.82 7.68 -1.28
C ALA A 388 -9.09 8.76 -0.48
N ALA A 389 -9.86 9.61 0.18
CA ALA A 389 -9.37 10.66 1.07
C ALA A 389 -10.16 10.61 2.37
N PRO A 390 -9.74 9.77 3.33
CA PRO A 390 -10.42 9.65 4.62
C PRO A 390 -10.17 10.89 5.50
N THR A 391 -11.13 11.18 6.37
CA THR A 391 -10.99 12.08 7.52
C THR A 391 -11.89 11.56 8.65
N PHE A 392 -11.59 11.94 9.88
CA PHE A 392 -12.21 11.35 11.07
C PHE A 392 -12.66 12.43 12.05
N GLY A 393 -13.73 12.17 12.78
CA GLY A 393 -14.26 13.07 13.80
C GLY A 393 -15.63 12.62 14.29
N ASP A 394 -16.07 13.09 15.46
CA ASP A 394 -17.42 12.81 15.95
C ASP A 394 -18.43 13.65 15.16
N LEU A 395 -19.19 12.98 14.28
CA LEU A 395 -20.19 13.60 13.42
C LEU A 395 -21.61 13.38 13.91
N THR A 396 -21.80 12.50 14.89
CA THR A 396 -23.12 12.19 15.45
C THR A 396 -23.35 12.82 16.82
N GLY A 397 -22.31 13.35 17.45
CA GLY A 397 -22.33 13.96 18.77
C GLY A 397 -22.36 12.94 19.91
N ASP A 398 -22.09 11.66 19.63
CA ASP A 398 -22.14 10.58 20.62
C ASP A 398 -20.79 10.25 21.27
N GLY A 399 -19.74 11.03 20.93
CA GLY A 399 -18.40 10.90 21.47
C GLY A 399 -17.57 9.78 20.83
N LEU A 400 -18.10 9.08 19.82
CA LEU A 400 -17.35 8.11 19.02
C LEU A 400 -16.79 8.78 17.77
N VAL A 401 -15.58 8.37 17.38
CA VAL A 401 -14.94 8.86 16.16
C VAL A 401 -15.62 8.20 14.96
N ASP A 402 -16.25 9.00 14.10
CA ASP A 402 -16.80 8.58 12.80
C ASP A 402 -15.80 8.83 11.67
N MET A 403 -16.13 8.37 10.45
CA MET A 403 -15.26 8.50 9.27
C MET A 403 -16.03 9.06 8.06
N LEU A 404 -15.44 10.05 7.40
CA LEU A 404 -15.81 10.48 6.05
C LEU A 404 -14.72 10.07 5.07
N ILE A 405 -15.12 9.71 3.85
CA ILE A 405 -14.17 9.37 2.79
C ILE A 405 -14.57 10.09 1.51
N GLY A 406 -13.72 11.02 1.07
CA GLY A 406 -13.80 11.54 -0.29
C GLY A 406 -13.35 10.48 -1.28
N GLY A 407 -14.07 10.32 -2.39
CA GLY A 407 -13.69 9.39 -3.45
C GLY A 407 -14.21 9.85 -4.80
N THR A 408 -13.62 9.39 -5.89
CA THR A 408 -14.06 9.72 -7.25
C THR A 408 -14.82 8.55 -7.85
N SER A 409 -16.14 8.69 -7.95
CA SER A 409 -17.01 7.73 -8.62
C SER A 409 -17.01 7.93 -10.14
N ARG A 410 -16.94 6.81 -10.86
CA ARG A 410 -16.91 6.74 -12.34
C ARG A 410 -18.27 6.44 -12.96
N ASN A 411 -19.15 5.78 -12.20
CA ASN A 411 -20.39 5.21 -12.69
C ASN A 411 -21.54 6.23 -12.63
N THR A 412 -21.58 7.16 -13.58
CA THR A 412 -22.68 8.12 -13.68
C THR A 412 -23.26 8.17 -15.10
N PRO A 413 -24.56 8.50 -15.26
CA PRO A 413 -25.16 8.66 -16.58
C PRO A 413 -24.34 9.64 -17.43
N ASN A 414 -23.93 9.21 -18.63
CA ASN A 414 -23.00 9.90 -19.54
C ASN A 414 -21.50 9.83 -19.16
N GLN A 415 -21.07 8.86 -18.36
CA GLN A 415 -19.65 8.53 -18.12
C GLN A 415 -18.84 9.69 -17.52
N ARG A 416 -19.47 10.50 -16.65
CA ARG A 416 -18.79 11.63 -15.99
C ARG A 416 -18.32 11.24 -14.60
N TYR A 417 -17.06 11.48 -14.32
CA TYR A 417 -16.50 11.39 -12.98
C TYR A 417 -17.22 12.35 -12.03
N ARG A 418 -17.53 11.87 -10.83
CA ARG A 418 -18.09 12.68 -9.74
C ARG A 418 -17.41 12.32 -8.43
N ALA A 419 -17.01 13.32 -7.68
CA ALA A 419 -16.63 13.13 -6.30
C ALA A 419 -17.87 12.80 -5.49
N THR A 420 -17.67 11.89 -4.56
CA THR A 420 -18.64 11.47 -3.55
C THR A 420 -17.98 11.64 -2.20
N LEU A 421 -18.80 11.79 -1.16
CA LEU A 421 -18.35 11.82 0.22
C LEU A 421 -19.09 10.73 0.96
N SER A 422 -18.44 9.60 1.20
CA SER A 422 -19.05 8.49 1.93
C SER A 422 -18.98 8.77 3.43
N PHE A 423 -20.05 8.46 4.15
CA PHE A 423 -20.13 8.59 5.60
C PHE A 423 -20.29 7.22 6.27
N TYR A 424 -19.36 6.94 7.18
CA TYR A 424 -19.34 5.76 8.01
C TYR A 424 -19.49 6.17 9.48
N ARG A 425 -20.58 5.72 10.11
CA ARG A 425 -20.81 5.93 11.54
C ARG A 425 -20.12 4.85 12.34
N ASN A 426 -19.46 5.21 13.43
CA ASN A 426 -19.00 4.24 14.41
C ASN A 426 -20.17 3.77 15.29
N VAL A 427 -20.61 2.53 15.08
CA VAL A 427 -21.69 1.88 15.85
C VAL A 427 -21.17 0.90 16.89
N GLY A 428 -19.84 0.86 17.08
CA GLY A 428 -19.16 0.02 18.05
C GLY A 428 -19.07 0.69 19.42
N THR A 429 -17.88 0.62 20.00
CA THR A 429 -17.53 1.32 21.25
C THR A 429 -16.24 2.08 21.06
N ALA A 430 -15.93 3.01 21.95
CA ALA A 430 -14.67 3.74 21.98
C ALA A 430 -13.45 2.83 21.76
N SER A 431 -13.32 1.73 22.53
CA SER A 431 -12.15 0.83 22.45
C SER A 431 -12.25 -0.27 21.38
N LYS A 432 -13.40 -0.39 20.71
CA LYS A 432 -13.66 -1.40 19.67
C LYS A 432 -14.55 -0.79 18.59
N PRO A 433 -13.99 0.08 17.74
CA PRO A 433 -14.76 0.77 16.72
C PRO A 433 -15.32 -0.18 15.66
N VAL A 434 -16.53 0.12 15.18
CA VAL A 434 -17.19 -0.56 14.06
C VAL A 434 -17.79 0.48 13.13
N PHE A 435 -17.20 0.67 11.97
CA PHE A 435 -17.64 1.63 10.96
C PHE A 435 -18.75 1.03 10.09
N GLN A 436 -19.98 1.49 10.26
CA GLN A 436 -21.11 1.13 9.42
C GLN A 436 -21.34 2.19 8.34
N LEU A 437 -21.37 1.79 7.07
CA LEU A 437 -21.72 2.68 5.96
C LEU A 437 -23.15 3.20 6.13
N VAL A 438 -23.31 4.52 6.20
CA VAL A 438 -24.62 5.19 6.29
C VAL A 438 -25.08 5.67 4.91
N THR A 439 -24.18 6.29 4.16
CA THR A 439 -24.43 6.79 2.80
C THR A 439 -23.12 6.92 2.04
N ASN A 440 -23.17 6.76 0.71
CA ASN A 440 -22.04 7.01 -0.18
C ASN A 440 -21.99 8.45 -0.72
N ASP A 441 -23.04 9.26 -0.49
CA ASP A 441 -23.14 10.65 -0.99
C ASP A 441 -23.65 11.59 0.11
N TYR A 442 -22.88 11.67 1.19
CA TYR A 442 -23.11 12.62 2.28
C TYR A 442 -23.14 14.06 1.74
N LEU A 443 -24.15 14.83 2.18
CA LEU A 443 -24.46 16.18 1.70
C LEU A 443 -24.81 16.29 0.20
N GLY A 444 -24.98 15.18 -0.53
CA GLY A 444 -25.37 15.19 -1.94
C GLY A 444 -24.35 15.88 -2.86
N LEU A 445 -23.05 15.80 -2.52
CA LEU A 445 -21.98 16.51 -3.24
C LEU A 445 -21.78 16.00 -4.67
N SER A 446 -22.21 14.77 -4.97
CA SER A 446 -22.19 14.24 -6.33
C SER A 446 -22.94 15.14 -7.33
N SER A 447 -23.98 15.85 -6.88
CA SER A 447 -24.77 16.77 -7.71
C SER A 447 -23.97 17.98 -8.22
N ARG A 448 -22.83 18.32 -7.58
CA ARG A 448 -22.02 19.50 -7.92
C ARG A 448 -21.02 19.27 -9.05
N HIS A 449 -20.92 18.05 -9.59
CA HIS A 449 -19.99 17.70 -10.67
C HIS A 449 -18.51 18.01 -10.35
N LEU A 450 -18.16 17.93 -9.07
CA LEU A 450 -16.78 18.00 -8.60
C LEU A 450 -16.10 16.64 -8.79
N VAL A 451 -14.77 16.58 -8.70
CA VAL A 451 -13.94 15.36 -8.62
C VAL A 451 -12.85 15.55 -7.56
N ALA A 452 -12.27 14.44 -7.06
CA ALA A 452 -11.15 14.45 -6.10
C ALA A 452 -11.39 15.33 -4.85
N ILE A 453 -12.53 15.13 -4.15
CA ILE A 453 -12.78 15.81 -2.87
C ILE A 453 -11.80 15.28 -1.82
N LYS A 454 -11.08 16.18 -1.16
CA LYS A 454 -10.23 15.86 0.01
C LYS A 454 -10.79 16.58 1.24
N PRO A 455 -11.54 15.88 2.11
CA PRO A 455 -12.17 16.47 3.27
C PRO A 455 -11.18 16.61 4.45
N ALA A 456 -11.40 17.61 5.29
CA ALA A 456 -10.76 17.80 6.57
C ALA A 456 -11.82 18.26 7.58
N LEU A 457 -11.89 17.58 8.72
CA LEU A 457 -12.73 17.98 9.85
C LEU A 457 -11.89 18.76 10.86
N VAL A 458 -12.29 19.99 11.16
CA VAL A 458 -11.53 20.92 12.00
C VAL A 458 -12.45 22.02 12.55
N ASP A 459 -12.27 22.42 13.81
CA ASP A 459 -12.95 23.59 14.37
C ASP A 459 -12.26 24.89 13.89
N LEU A 460 -12.78 25.52 12.85
CA LEU A 460 -12.16 26.69 12.23
C LEU A 460 -12.63 28.00 12.87
N ASN A 461 -13.86 28.03 13.37
CA ASN A 461 -14.44 29.22 14.00
C ASN A 461 -14.26 29.27 15.53
N ARG A 462 -13.66 28.23 16.13
CA ARG A 462 -13.37 28.06 17.57
C ARG A 462 -14.61 27.98 18.45
N ASP A 463 -15.67 27.36 17.95
CA ASP A 463 -16.90 27.15 18.71
C ASP A 463 -17.01 25.76 19.36
N GLY A 464 -15.94 24.96 19.27
CA GLY A 464 -15.83 23.62 19.85
C GLY A 464 -16.47 22.53 19.00
N LYS A 465 -16.93 22.83 17.78
CA LYS A 465 -17.53 21.84 16.86
C LYS A 465 -16.65 21.68 15.63
N LEU A 466 -16.58 20.46 15.12
CA LEU A 466 -15.85 20.18 13.88
C LEU A 466 -16.62 20.76 12.69
N ASP A 467 -15.98 21.66 11.94
CA ASP A 467 -16.40 22.14 10.63
C ASP A 467 -15.86 21.24 9.52
N LEU A 468 -16.48 21.27 8.35
CA LEU A 468 -16.01 20.53 7.17
C LEU A 468 -15.33 21.49 6.20
N ALA A 469 -14.02 21.34 6.05
CA ALA A 469 -13.25 21.97 4.98
C ALA A 469 -12.95 20.94 3.88
N PHE A 470 -12.88 21.34 2.63
CA PHE A 470 -12.43 20.46 1.55
C PHE A 470 -11.87 21.21 0.35
N THR A 471 -10.90 20.59 -0.31
CA THR A 471 -10.54 20.91 -1.69
C THR A 471 -11.32 20.04 -2.66
N SER A 472 -11.48 20.51 -3.89
CA SER A 472 -12.13 19.77 -4.96
C SER A 472 -11.67 20.29 -6.33
N THR A 473 -11.94 19.52 -7.36
CA THR A 473 -11.64 19.87 -8.75
C THR A 473 -12.94 19.94 -9.55
N GLN A 474 -13.10 20.98 -10.36
CA GLN A 474 -14.21 21.08 -11.30
C GLN A 474 -13.80 20.39 -12.61
N ARG A 475 -14.54 19.34 -12.98
CA ARG A 475 -14.31 18.62 -14.24
C ARG A 475 -15.35 19.01 -15.27
N THR A 476 -14.90 19.50 -16.42
CA THR A 476 -15.73 19.76 -17.60
C THR A 476 -15.40 18.73 -18.68
N VAL A 477 -16.44 18.18 -19.31
CA VAL A 477 -16.31 17.31 -20.48
C VAL A 477 -17.03 17.99 -21.64
N ASN A 478 -16.30 18.29 -22.71
CA ASN A 478 -16.90 18.89 -23.90
C ASN A 478 -17.67 17.83 -24.75
N SER A 479 -18.36 18.26 -25.80
CA SER A 479 -19.10 17.37 -26.71
C SER A 479 -18.22 16.39 -27.48
N ALA A 480 -16.90 16.62 -27.54
CA ALA A 480 -15.92 15.73 -28.15
C ALA A 480 -15.28 14.76 -27.12
N GLY A 481 -15.74 14.75 -25.86
CA GLY A 481 -15.21 13.88 -24.81
C GLY A 481 -13.92 14.39 -24.16
N THR A 482 -13.41 15.58 -24.52
CA THR A 482 -12.21 16.14 -23.89
C THR A 482 -12.51 16.54 -22.45
N ILE A 483 -11.72 16.02 -21.52
CA ILE A 483 -11.76 16.34 -20.10
C ILE A 483 -10.89 17.57 -19.83
N THR A 484 -11.42 18.54 -19.07
CA THR A 484 -10.67 19.68 -18.53
C THR A 484 -10.95 19.80 -17.04
N ASP A 485 -9.88 19.80 -16.25
CA ASP A 485 -9.93 19.93 -14.79
C ASP A 485 -9.47 21.33 -14.39
N ALA A 486 -10.26 21.99 -13.54
CA ALA A 486 -9.98 23.31 -13.00
C ALA A 486 -10.01 23.27 -11.46
N ALA A 487 -9.11 24.04 -10.84
CA ALA A 487 -9.08 24.17 -9.39
C ALA A 487 -10.32 24.90 -8.88
N VAL A 488 -10.89 24.43 -7.77
CA VAL A 488 -11.96 25.11 -7.05
C VAL A 488 -11.38 25.67 -5.76
N PRO A 489 -11.71 26.93 -5.37
CA PRO A 489 -11.29 27.48 -4.09
C PRO A 489 -11.67 26.56 -2.93
N LEU A 490 -10.79 26.46 -1.93
CA LEU A 490 -11.00 25.66 -0.73
C LEU A 490 -12.31 26.09 -0.06
N SER A 491 -13.21 25.13 0.13
CA SER A 491 -14.57 25.35 0.65
C SER A 491 -14.66 24.94 2.11
N VAL A 492 -15.38 25.72 2.91
CA VAL A 492 -15.63 25.49 4.34
C VAL A 492 -17.14 25.51 4.59
N MET A 493 -17.66 24.51 5.28
CA MET A 493 -19.02 24.45 5.78
C MET A 493 -18.99 24.40 7.30
N LEU A 494 -19.49 25.45 7.95
CA LEU A 494 -19.51 25.51 9.41
C LEU A 494 -20.56 24.55 9.97
N ASN A 495 -20.24 23.90 11.09
CA ASN A 495 -21.20 23.07 11.81
C ASN A 495 -22.11 23.95 12.69
N THR A 496 -23.38 24.02 12.31
CA THR A 496 -24.40 24.85 12.98
C THR A 496 -25.20 24.10 14.04
N ALA A 497 -24.95 22.80 14.22
CA ALA A 497 -25.62 22.02 15.25
C ALA A 497 -25.24 22.52 16.66
N PRO A 498 -26.11 22.31 17.67
CA PRO A 498 -25.71 22.42 19.08
C PRO A 498 -24.59 21.44 19.43
N ALA A 499 -23.78 21.76 20.44
CA ALA A 499 -22.74 20.86 20.92
C ALA A 499 -23.33 19.50 21.38
N GLY A 500 -22.65 18.39 21.05
CA GLY A 500 -23.10 17.03 21.35
C GLY A 500 -24.31 16.57 20.54
N GLN A 501 -24.59 17.21 19.40
CA GLN A 501 -25.59 16.76 18.42
C GLN A 501 -24.91 16.41 17.10
N ALA A 502 -25.60 15.64 16.28
CA ALA A 502 -25.14 15.31 14.94
C ALA A 502 -24.85 16.57 14.12
N ALA A 503 -23.72 16.57 13.42
CA ALA A 503 -23.23 17.71 12.69
C ALA A 503 -24.25 18.18 11.63
N ALA A 504 -24.53 19.48 11.63
CA ALA A 504 -25.42 20.13 10.69
C ALA A 504 -24.63 21.20 9.91
N PHE A 505 -24.02 20.78 8.80
CA PHE A 505 -23.19 21.65 7.98
C PHE A 505 -24.02 22.70 7.23
N GLY A 506 -23.69 23.97 7.44
CA GLY A 506 -24.32 25.11 6.79
C GLY A 506 -23.90 25.29 5.32
N ALA A 507 -24.21 26.46 4.77
CA ALA A 507 -23.79 26.82 3.41
C ALA A 507 -22.26 26.92 3.30
N ALA A 508 -21.71 26.46 2.17
CA ALA A 508 -20.28 26.54 1.90
C ALA A 508 -19.84 27.99 1.69
N THR A 509 -18.77 28.39 2.36
CA THR A 509 -18.02 29.63 2.13
C THR A 509 -16.63 29.26 1.58
N THR A 510 -16.04 30.11 0.75
CA THR A 510 -14.72 29.86 0.17
C THR A 510 -13.61 30.63 0.90
N LEU A 511 -12.42 30.03 1.00
CA LEU A 511 -11.20 30.70 1.46
C LEU A 511 -10.51 31.36 0.26
N GLY A 512 -11.04 32.51 -0.16
CA GLY A 512 -10.66 33.18 -1.41
C GLY A 512 -9.24 33.75 -1.46
N THR A 513 -8.56 33.90 -0.32
CA THR A 513 -7.14 34.34 -0.28
C THR A 513 -6.14 33.21 -0.55
N ILE A 514 -6.61 31.96 -0.62
CA ILE A 514 -5.78 30.78 -0.80
C ILE A 514 -5.79 30.39 -2.28
N SER A 515 -4.64 30.52 -2.93
CA SER A 515 -4.44 30.05 -4.29
C SER A 515 -4.39 28.53 -4.35
N THR A 516 -5.48 27.91 -4.79
CA THR A 516 -5.63 26.45 -4.94
C THR A 516 -5.28 25.97 -6.35
N TRP A 517 -4.86 24.71 -6.45
CA TRP A 517 -4.68 23.97 -7.69
C TRP A 517 -5.37 22.60 -7.67
N VAL A 518 -5.40 21.93 -8.82
CA VAL A 518 -5.97 20.59 -8.96
C VAL A 518 -5.21 19.61 -8.06
N ASN A 519 -5.97 18.79 -7.33
CA ASN A 519 -5.49 17.81 -6.35
C ASN A 519 -4.74 18.38 -5.13
N ASP A 520 -4.89 19.68 -4.82
CA ASP A 520 -4.35 20.23 -3.57
C ASP A 520 -4.94 19.52 -2.34
N ALA A 521 -4.15 19.35 -1.29
CA ALA A 521 -4.46 18.61 -0.08
C ALA A 521 -4.33 19.49 1.17
N PRO A 522 -5.45 19.85 1.83
CA PRO A 522 -5.41 20.70 3.01
C PRO A 522 -5.12 19.89 4.29
N CYS A 523 -4.22 20.39 5.13
CA CYS A 523 -4.01 19.92 6.49
C CYS A 523 -4.08 21.12 7.44
N PHE A 524 -5.11 21.13 8.28
CA PHE A 524 -5.30 22.18 9.27
C PHE A 524 -4.63 21.78 10.57
N THR A 525 -3.66 22.57 11.02
CA THR A 525 -2.94 22.37 12.28
C THR A 525 -2.41 23.70 12.78
N ASP A 526 -2.25 23.87 14.08
CA ASP A 526 -1.47 24.98 14.63
C ASP A 526 0.01 24.79 14.24
N VAL A 527 0.58 25.70 13.44
CA VAL A 527 1.96 25.57 12.95
C VAL A 527 2.92 26.37 13.82
N ASP A 528 2.51 27.54 14.33
CA ASP A 528 3.38 28.44 15.10
C ASP A 528 3.23 28.33 16.63
N GLY A 529 2.29 27.52 17.12
CA GLY A 529 2.07 27.26 18.54
C GLY A 529 1.23 28.32 19.26
N ASP A 530 0.52 29.18 18.52
CA ASP A 530 -0.30 30.25 19.11
C ASP A 530 -1.72 29.79 19.52
N GLY A 531 -2.05 28.51 19.34
CA GLY A 531 -3.34 27.92 19.65
C GLY A 531 -4.42 28.18 18.58
N ILE A 532 -4.04 28.76 17.44
CA ILE A 532 -4.89 28.98 16.29
C ILE A 532 -4.55 27.94 15.24
N VAL A 533 -5.57 27.30 14.67
CA VAL A 533 -5.34 26.36 13.57
C VAL A 533 -5.00 27.12 12.28
N ASP A 534 -3.82 26.82 11.75
CA ASP A 534 -3.30 27.28 10.46
C ASP A 534 -3.57 26.26 9.35
N LEU A 535 -3.09 26.55 8.13
CA LEU A 535 -3.16 25.62 7.00
C LEU A 535 -1.76 25.29 6.45
N LEU A 536 -1.46 23.99 6.45
CA LEU A 536 -0.47 23.38 5.58
C LEU A 536 -1.16 22.87 4.31
N LEU A 537 -0.82 23.42 3.16
CA LEU A 537 -1.42 23.05 1.87
C LEU A 537 -0.40 22.28 1.04
N GLY A 538 -0.61 20.98 0.89
CA GLY A 538 0.03 20.20 -0.15
C GLY A 538 -0.51 20.65 -1.51
N THR A 539 0.33 21.13 -2.41
CA THR A 539 -0.15 21.74 -3.66
C THR A 539 0.55 21.18 -4.90
N ASN A 540 -0.11 21.29 -6.05
CA ASN A 540 0.49 21.08 -7.37
C ASN A 540 0.78 22.40 -8.12
N LEU A 541 0.46 23.55 -7.53
CA LEU A 541 0.76 24.84 -8.13
C LEU A 541 2.27 25.07 -8.18
N ASN A 542 2.78 25.31 -9.38
CA ASN A 542 4.14 25.78 -9.62
C ASN A 542 4.08 26.94 -10.61
N SER A 543 4.12 28.18 -10.10
CA SER A 543 4.09 29.40 -10.91
C SER A 543 5.29 30.29 -10.56
N SER A 544 5.71 31.13 -11.52
CA SER A 544 6.76 32.12 -11.31
C SER A 544 6.43 33.10 -10.18
N ASP A 545 5.14 33.37 -9.98
CA ASP A 545 4.65 34.40 -9.05
C ASP A 545 4.62 33.91 -7.60
N ILE A 546 4.63 32.59 -7.39
CA ILE A 546 4.69 31.96 -6.07
C ILE A 546 5.74 30.83 -6.14
N PRO A 547 7.05 31.19 -6.16
CA PRO A 547 8.12 30.21 -6.24
C PRO A 547 8.21 29.41 -4.94
N GLY A 548 8.29 28.08 -5.03
CA GLY A 548 8.33 27.17 -3.89
C GLY A 548 7.63 25.83 -4.18
N ALA A 549 8.06 24.75 -3.51
CA ALA A 549 7.66 23.39 -3.86
C ALA A 549 6.35 22.95 -3.16
N SER A 550 6.20 21.65 -2.90
CA SER A 550 4.91 20.98 -2.75
C SER A 550 4.13 21.25 -1.46
N LEU A 551 4.69 21.98 -0.49
CA LEU A 551 4.03 22.29 0.79
C LEU A 551 4.06 23.79 1.08
N ARG A 552 2.89 24.39 1.32
CA ARG A 552 2.74 25.80 1.67
C ARG A 552 2.21 25.96 3.07
N TYR A 553 2.69 26.98 3.78
CA TYR A 553 2.20 27.36 5.10
C TYR A 553 1.46 28.70 5.02
N TYR A 554 0.16 28.66 5.32
CA TYR A 554 -0.71 29.82 5.49
C TYR A 554 -1.07 29.97 6.97
N ARG A 555 -0.71 31.11 7.55
CA ARG A 555 -1.06 31.45 8.93
C ARG A 555 -2.47 32.02 9.01
N ASN A 556 -3.25 31.57 9.97
CA ASN A 556 -4.57 32.08 10.28
C ASN A 556 -4.47 33.15 11.38
N SER A 557 -4.90 34.38 11.09
CA SER A 557 -4.87 35.47 12.08
C SER A 557 -5.84 35.25 13.24
N GLY A 558 -6.85 34.39 13.05
CA GLY A 558 -7.88 34.14 14.04
C GLY A 558 -8.87 35.28 14.27
N VAL A 559 -8.81 36.33 13.46
CA VAL A 559 -9.62 37.54 13.60
C VAL A 559 -10.28 37.85 12.27
N GLY A 560 -11.54 38.30 12.32
CA GLY A 560 -12.32 38.68 11.14
C GLY A 560 -13.03 37.49 10.48
N ASN A 561 -13.40 37.66 9.20
CA ASN A 561 -14.08 36.62 8.45
C ASN A 561 -13.08 35.54 8.00
N LEU A 562 -13.44 34.25 8.18
CA LEU A 562 -12.61 33.10 7.79
C LEU A 562 -12.07 33.18 6.35
N GLY A 563 -12.89 33.66 5.40
CA GLY A 563 -12.50 33.79 4.00
C GLY A 563 -11.29 34.71 3.73
N GLN A 564 -10.85 35.48 4.73
CA GLN A 564 -9.73 36.42 4.65
C GLN A 564 -8.69 36.22 5.75
N SER A 565 -8.86 35.25 6.65
CA SER A 565 -8.00 35.13 7.84
C SER A 565 -6.66 34.45 7.54
N PHE A 566 -6.51 33.80 6.38
CA PHE A 566 -5.30 33.07 5.98
C PHE A 566 -4.36 33.92 5.13
N THR A 567 -3.10 34.02 5.56
CA THR A 567 -2.01 34.70 4.85
C THR A 567 -0.84 33.75 4.60
N LEU A 568 -0.32 33.71 3.36
CA LEU A 568 0.84 32.88 3.02
C LEU A 568 2.10 33.38 3.76
N ILE A 569 2.71 32.51 4.56
CA ILE A 569 3.96 32.80 5.29
C ILE A 569 5.16 32.16 4.59
N ASN A 570 5.01 30.93 4.09
CA ASN A 570 6.08 30.22 3.41
C ASN A 570 5.53 29.39 2.24
N SER A 571 6.08 29.60 1.04
CA SER A 571 5.68 28.92 -0.20
C SER A 571 6.41 27.58 -0.45
N ASP A 572 7.40 27.22 0.37
CA ASP A 572 8.19 25.99 0.29
C ASP A 572 8.51 25.48 1.70
N TYR A 573 7.47 25.30 2.52
CA TYR A 573 7.62 24.96 3.93
C TYR A 573 8.28 23.58 4.08
N GLY A 574 9.41 23.55 4.79
CA GLY A 574 10.22 22.34 4.98
C GLY A 574 11.03 21.87 3.76
N GLN A 575 10.98 22.59 2.63
CA GLN A 575 11.73 22.29 1.40
C GLN A 575 11.70 20.81 1.01
N ILE A 576 10.52 20.20 1.07
CA ILE A 576 10.32 18.75 0.86
C ILE A 576 10.67 18.37 -0.58
N ARG A 577 11.54 17.37 -0.77
CA ARG A 577 11.98 16.83 -2.06
C ARG A 577 11.93 15.30 -2.07
N THR A 578 11.78 14.74 -3.27
CA THR A 578 12.02 13.32 -3.54
C THR A 578 13.52 13.00 -3.48
N SER A 579 13.88 11.71 -3.49
CA SER A 579 15.28 11.28 -3.42
C SER A 579 16.17 11.77 -4.56
N ASP A 580 15.59 12.10 -5.73
CA ASP A 580 16.28 12.69 -6.88
C ASP A 580 16.37 14.23 -6.82
N GLY A 581 15.92 14.84 -5.71
CA GLY A 581 15.89 16.28 -5.51
C GLY A 581 14.74 17.01 -6.21
N SER A 582 13.85 16.28 -6.89
CA SER A 582 12.69 16.87 -7.56
C SER A 582 11.54 17.19 -6.59
N ARG A 583 10.56 17.91 -7.11
CA ARG A 583 9.36 18.31 -6.38
C ARG A 583 8.38 17.14 -6.33
N PRO A 584 7.94 16.67 -5.15
CA PRO A 584 6.92 15.61 -5.09
C PRO A 584 5.58 16.08 -5.67
N GLY A 585 4.98 15.27 -6.54
CA GLY A 585 3.62 15.52 -7.06
C GLY A 585 2.56 15.03 -6.08
N ASN A 586 1.38 15.69 -6.04
CA ASN A 586 0.25 15.30 -5.19
C ASN A 586 0.60 15.11 -3.70
N LEU A 587 1.53 15.90 -3.15
CA LEU A 587 1.89 15.84 -1.73
C LEU A 587 0.65 16.04 -0.85
N HIS A 588 0.44 15.14 0.10
CA HIS A 588 -0.64 15.19 1.07
C HIS A 588 -0.08 15.16 2.50
N PRO A 589 -0.16 16.27 3.25
CA PRO A 589 0.28 16.33 4.64
C PRO A 589 -0.79 15.88 5.63
N VAL A 590 -0.36 15.29 6.74
CA VAL A 590 -1.16 15.12 7.97
C VAL A 590 -0.27 15.39 9.18
N VAL A 591 -0.83 15.92 10.25
CA VAL A 591 -0.09 16.22 11.48
C VAL A 591 -0.75 15.54 12.67
N ALA A 592 0.06 14.86 13.49
CA ALA A 592 -0.33 14.26 14.75
C ALA A 592 0.90 14.03 15.63
N ASP A 593 0.71 13.82 16.94
CA ASP A 593 1.75 13.30 17.83
C ASP A 593 1.81 11.77 17.67
N PHE A 594 2.55 11.30 16.66
CA PHE A 594 2.58 9.88 16.33
C PHE A 594 3.47 9.12 17.32
N ASP A 595 4.60 9.70 17.73
CA ASP A 595 5.60 9.02 18.55
C ASP A 595 5.41 9.14 20.07
N GLY A 596 4.49 10.01 20.51
CA GLY A 596 4.09 10.16 21.91
C GLY A 596 4.93 11.10 22.75
N ASP A 597 5.73 11.94 22.11
CA ASP A 597 6.58 12.91 22.79
C ASP A 597 5.90 14.26 23.08
N THR A 598 4.61 14.40 22.72
CA THR A 598 3.76 15.61 22.83
C THR A 598 4.09 16.73 21.85
N PHE A 599 5.15 16.59 21.05
CA PHE A 599 5.42 17.47 19.95
C PHE A 599 4.76 16.92 18.69
N PRO A 600 4.11 17.77 17.88
CA PRO A 600 3.44 17.28 16.70
C PRO A 600 4.46 16.92 15.63
N ASP A 601 4.22 15.80 14.96
CA ASP A 601 4.98 15.31 13.83
C ASP A 601 4.22 15.61 12.53
N LEU A 602 4.96 15.89 11.47
CA LEU A 602 4.39 16.00 10.12
C LEU A 602 4.63 14.67 9.38
N LEU A 603 3.57 14.07 8.86
CA LEU A 603 3.66 12.95 7.94
C LEU A 603 3.16 13.39 6.56
N THR A 604 3.88 13.02 5.50
CA THR A 604 3.46 13.28 4.13
C THR A 604 3.44 12.01 3.30
N ALA A 605 2.51 11.93 2.36
CA ALA A 605 2.53 10.97 1.26
C ALA A 605 2.50 11.72 -0.07
N ASP A 606 3.14 11.19 -1.11
CA ASP A 606 3.14 11.81 -2.44
C ASP A 606 2.90 10.79 -3.55
N GLY A 607 2.71 11.26 -4.78
CA GLY A 607 2.36 10.41 -5.94
C GLY A 607 3.36 9.30 -6.24
N SER A 608 4.61 9.38 -5.77
CA SER A 608 5.56 8.26 -5.86
C SER A 608 5.23 7.09 -4.93
N GLY A 609 4.24 7.22 -4.05
CA GLY A 609 3.93 6.22 -3.03
C GLY A 609 4.86 6.27 -1.80
N GLU A 610 5.81 7.21 -1.77
CA GLU A 610 6.69 7.42 -0.62
C GLU A 610 5.93 8.11 0.53
N VAL A 611 6.10 7.57 1.74
CA VAL A 611 5.60 8.17 2.98
C VAL A 611 6.78 8.62 3.82
N ARG A 612 6.75 9.88 4.29
CA ARG A 612 7.83 10.51 5.06
C ARG A 612 7.30 11.07 6.37
N LEU A 613 8.02 10.82 7.45
CA LEU A 613 7.77 11.39 8.77
C LEU A 613 8.84 12.43 9.10
N TYR A 614 8.40 13.57 9.61
CA TYR A 614 9.24 14.66 10.10
C TYR A 614 8.91 14.90 11.57
N SER A 615 9.71 14.30 12.44
CA SER A 615 9.47 14.38 13.89
C SER A 615 9.60 15.82 14.41
N ASN A 616 8.73 16.20 15.35
CA ASN A 616 8.69 17.55 15.94
C ASN A 616 8.89 18.65 14.90
N PHE A 617 8.02 18.68 13.88
CA PHE A 617 8.23 19.49 12.67
C PHE A 617 8.35 20.98 12.99
N ARG A 618 7.73 21.45 14.08
CA ARG A 618 7.80 22.84 14.56
C ARG A 618 9.21 23.26 14.98
N ALA A 619 10.05 22.32 15.44
CA ALA A 619 11.43 22.60 15.83
C ALA A 619 12.41 22.57 14.65
N GLN A 620 11.98 22.08 13.48
CA GLN A 620 12.85 21.99 12.31
C GLN A 620 12.96 23.35 11.59
N THR A 621 14.13 23.64 11.04
CA THR A 621 14.39 24.86 10.26
C THR A 621 15.08 24.50 8.95
N GLY A 622 14.82 25.26 7.88
CA GLY A 622 15.33 24.95 6.55
C GLY A 622 14.65 23.71 5.94
N ALA A 623 15.45 22.85 5.30
CA ALA A 623 14.98 21.59 4.75
C ALA A 623 14.71 20.58 5.88
N PHE A 624 13.50 20.05 5.91
CA PHE A 624 13.11 19.08 6.91
C PHE A 624 13.79 17.73 6.67
N LEU A 625 14.13 17.04 7.75
CA LEU A 625 14.79 15.74 7.72
C LEU A 625 13.75 14.62 7.83
N PRO A 626 13.50 13.85 6.75
CA PRO A 626 12.52 12.78 6.78
C PRO A 626 13.09 11.49 7.34
N ARG A 627 12.20 10.68 7.93
CA ARG A 627 12.35 9.23 8.06
C ARG A 627 11.37 8.52 7.13
N THR A 628 11.83 7.46 6.46
CA THR A 628 11.05 6.71 5.46
C THR A 628 10.84 5.23 5.80
N ASP A 629 11.68 4.65 6.67
CA ASP A 629 11.57 3.29 7.18
C ASP A 629 10.47 3.20 8.26
N LEU A 630 9.23 3.48 7.88
CA LEU A 630 8.14 3.69 8.84
C LEU A 630 7.30 2.43 9.09
N PHE A 631 7.29 1.46 8.17
CA PHE A 631 6.35 0.34 8.22
C PHE A 631 7.03 -0.93 8.72
N PHE A 632 6.63 -1.42 9.89
CA PHE A 632 7.11 -2.67 10.45
C PHE A 632 6.48 -3.85 9.71
N ASN A 633 7.33 -4.71 9.15
CA ASN A 633 6.92 -5.97 8.58
C ASN A 633 7.13 -7.08 9.62
N PRO A 634 6.05 -7.69 10.17
CA PRO A 634 6.17 -8.72 11.18
C PRO A 634 6.76 -10.04 10.67
N LEU A 635 6.62 -10.33 9.37
CA LEU A 635 7.21 -11.51 8.73
C LEU A 635 8.75 -11.42 8.70
N LEU A 636 9.26 -10.24 8.36
CA LEU A 636 10.70 -9.97 8.22
C LEU A 636 11.35 -9.45 9.51
N GLY A 637 10.54 -9.04 10.50
CA GLY A 637 11.01 -8.53 11.78
C GLY A 637 11.75 -7.18 11.68
N GLN A 638 11.44 -6.35 10.67
CA GLN A 638 12.14 -5.10 10.41
C GLN A 638 11.22 -4.00 9.88
N PHE A 639 11.65 -2.75 10.04
CA PHE A 639 11.02 -1.58 9.41
C PHE A 639 11.43 -1.45 7.94
N GLN A 640 10.51 -0.96 7.13
CA GLN A 640 10.65 -0.83 5.68
C GLN A 640 10.03 0.47 5.18
N ASN A 641 10.45 0.89 3.99
CA ASN A 641 9.81 1.98 3.27
C ASN A 641 8.42 1.54 2.77
N SER A 642 7.56 2.51 2.48
CA SER A 642 6.25 2.26 1.87
C SER A 642 6.37 1.53 0.53
N ARG A 643 5.42 0.63 0.26
CA ARG A 643 5.29 -0.13 -1.01
C ARG A 643 3.84 -0.13 -1.51
N PHE A 644 3.27 1.06 -1.63
CA PHE A 644 1.84 1.26 -1.91
C PHE A 644 1.50 1.46 -3.39
N GLY A 645 2.47 1.19 -4.27
CA GLY A 645 2.38 1.48 -5.71
C GLY A 645 3.08 2.79 -6.09
N THR A 646 3.53 2.88 -7.34
CA THR A 646 4.31 4.01 -7.88
C THR A 646 3.71 4.48 -9.20
N VAL A 647 2.87 5.52 -9.17
CA VAL A 647 2.28 6.10 -10.38
C VAL A 647 2.49 7.60 -10.37
N SER A 648 2.99 8.18 -11.47
CA SER A 648 3.36 9.60 -11.56
C SER A 648 2.29 10.61 -11.10
N ARG A 649 1.02 10.19 -10.97
CA ARG A 649 -0.12 11.00 -10.52
C ARG A 649 -0.99 10.30 -9.47
N ALA A 650 -0.50 9.29 -8.78
CA ALA A 650 -1.25 8.65 -7.69
C ALA A 650 -1.64 9.69 -6.63
N ARG A 651 -2.80 9.48 -6.02
CA ARG A 651 -3.35 10.31 -4.96
C ARG A 651 -3.41 9.46 -3.71
N PHE A 652 -2.45 9.67 -2.81
CA PHE A 652 -2.46 9.11 -1.47
C PHE A 652 -2.96 10.17 -0.49
N ALA A 653 -3.72 9.73 0.50
CA ALA A 653 -4.32 10.62 1.49
C ALA A 653 -4.18 10.06 2.90
N PRO A 654 -3.10 10.41 3.61
CA PRO A 654 -2.94 10.01 4.99
C PRO A 654 -3.93 10.80 5.87
N ALA A 655 -4.50 10.11 6.86
CA ALA A 655 -5.32 10.66 7.90
C ALA A 655 -4.90 10.04 9.23
N ALA A 656 -4.93 10.83 10.30
CA ALA A 656 -4.54 10.41 11.63
C ALA A 656 -5.71 10.58 12.59
N ALA A 657 -6.03 9.54 13.37
CA ALA A 657 -7.08 9.59 14.37
C ALA A 657 -6.88 8.51 15.43
N ASP A 658 -7.09 8.86 16.69
CA ASP A 658 -7.19 7.90 17.79
C ASP A 658 -8.61 7.31 17.79
N VAL A 659 -8.88 6.37 16.87
CA VAL A 659 -10.23 5.85 16.64
C VAL A 659 -10.67 4.89 17.75
N ASN A 660 -9.70 4.30 18.46
CA ASN A 660 -9.91 3.35 19.53
C ASN A 660 -9.82 4.00 20.94
N GLN A 661 -9.56 5.32 21.01
CA GLN A 661 -9.39 6.10 22.23
C GLN A 661 -8.33 5.53 23.20
N ASP A 662 -7.25 4.96 22.65
CA ASP A 662 -6.12 4.43 23.43
C ASP A 662 -5.02 5.49 23.69
N GLY A 663 -5.21 6.70 23.16
CA GLY A 663 -4.30 7.83 23.28
C GLY A 663 -3.24 7.89 22.18
N SER A 664 -3.19 6.93 21.25
CA SER A 664 -2.24 6.90 20.13
C SER A 664 -2.99 7.06 18.79
N PRO A 665 -2.61 8.01 17.93
CA PRO A 665 -3.29 8.17 16.65
C PRO A 665 -2.94 7.03 15.70
N GLU A 666 -3.94 6.29 15.24
CA GLU A 666 -3.81 5.39 14.09
C GLU A 666 -3.53 6.18 12.81
N LEU A 667 -2.81 5.55 11.87
CA LEU A 667 -2.62 6.05 10.52
C LEU A 667 -3.54 5.30 9.55
N TYR A 668 -4.38 6.05 8.84
CA TYR A 668 -5.16 5.56 7.72
C TYR A 668 -4.61 6.16 6.44
N LEU A 669 -4.40 5.35 5.41
CA LEU A 669 -3.90 5.82 4.12
C LEU A 669 -4.95 5.54 3.04
N GLY A 670 -5.62 6.59 2.59
CA GLY A 670 -6.44 6.54 1.39
C GLY A 670 -5.59 6.31 0.15
N MET A 671 -6.02 5.38 -0.70
CA MET A 671 -5.24 4.86 -1.83
C MET A 671 -5.79 5.37 -3.17
N GLU A 672 -4.93 5.40 -4.18
CA GLU A 672 -5.34 5.72 -5.57
C GLU A 672 -6.42 4.76 -6.07
N ALA A 673 -6.35 3.47 -5.71
CA ALA A 673 -7.34 2.45 -6.04
C ALA A 673 -8.66 2.52 -5.24
N GLY A 674 -8.90 3.61 -4.50
CA GLY A 674 -10.21 3.87 -3.90
C GLY A 674 -10.47 3.21 -2.55
N GLY A 675 -9.62 2.29 -2.09
CA GLY A 675 -9.68 1.79 -0.72
C GLY A 675 -8.81 2.55 0.28
N VAL A 676 -8.81 2.09 1.52
CA VAL A 676 -8.01 2.65 2.62
C VAL A 676 -7.16 1.53 3.24
N LEU A 677 -5.89 1.81 3.54
CA LEU A 677 -5.05 0.97 4.40
C LEU A 677 -5.12 1.47 5.84
N SER A 678 -5.04 0.57 6.81
CA SER A 678 -5.11 0.89 8.25
C SER A 678 -3.87 0.41 8.99
N PHE A 679 -3.25 1.29 9.75
CA PHE A 679 -2.03 1.01 10.52
C PHE A 679 -2.17 1.46 11.97
N GLY A 680 -1.77 0.58 12.88
CA GLY A 680 -1.58 0.91 14.29
C GLY A 680 -0.16 1.42 14.56
N VAL A 681 0.00 2.22 15.60
CA VAL A 681 1.32 2.64 16.10
C VAL A 681 2.03 1.45 16.78
N ARG A 682 3.30 1.28 16.45
CA ARG A 682 4.21 0.32 17.07
C ARG A 682 5.33 1.07 17.79
N SER A 683 5.63 0.63 19.02
CA SER A 683 6.76 1.14 19.82
C SER A 683 6.74 2.66 20.04
N ARG A 684 5.60 3.18 20.53
CA ARG A 684 5.50 4.58 20.95
C ARG A 684 6.49 4.85 22.09
N VAL A 685 7.26 5.93 21.99
CA VAL A 685 8.02 6.42 23.14
C VAL A 685 7.00 7.11 24.02
N LEU A 686 6.35 6.37 24.93
CA LEU A 686 5.60 7.00 26.02
C LEU A 686 6.60 7.94 26.68
N ALA A 687 6.36 9.26 26.50
CA ALA A 687 7.20 10.36 26.92
C ALA A 687 8.26 9.91 27.93
N ALA A 688 9.54 10.05 27.60
CA ALA A 688 10.54 10.12 28.64
C ALA A 688 10.03 11.21 29.60
N THR A 689 9.48 10.81 30.75
CA THR A 689 9.03 11.72 31.81
C THR A 689 10.10 12.78 31.87
N PRO A 690 9.78 14.07 31.65
CA PRO A 690 10.80 15.11 31.53
C PRO A 690 11.71 14.93 32.71
N ALA A 691 12.99 14.66 32.43
CA ALA A 691 13.94 14.29 33.46
C ALA A 691 13.78 15.29 34.60
N THR A 692 13.24 14.84 35.73
CA THR A 692 13.17 15.63 36.95
C THR A 692 14.56 16.24 37.09
N THR A 693 14.62 17.57 37.06
CA THR A 693 15.83 18.37 36.89
C THR A 693 16.97 17.68 37.62
N ALA A 694 17.91 17.07 36.87
CA ALA A 694 18.89 16.17 37.47
C ALA A 694 19.62 16.91 38.60
N LEU A 695 19.55 16.37 39.82
CA LEU A 695 20.15 16.99 41.00
C LEU A 695 21.66 17.24 40.73
N PRO A 696 22.13 18.51 40.73
CA PRO A 696 23.53 18.80 40.52
C PRO A 696 24.38 18.18 41.64
N LEU A 697 25.23 17.22 41.28
CA LEU A 697 26.05 16.44 42.23
C LEU A 697 27.53 16.54 41.86
N GLN A 698 28.37 16.94 42.82
CA GLN A 698 29.83 17.01 42.66
C GLN A 698 30.52 15.95 43.54
N LEU A 699 31.58 15.33 43.00
CA LEU A 699 32.46 14.40 43.69
C LEU A 699 33.89 14.91 43.56
N TYR A 700 34.54 15.25 44.67
CA TYR A 700 35.93 15.73 44.63
C TYR A 700 36.73 15.37 45.90
N PRO A 701 38.03 15.05 45.77
CA PRO A 701 38.70 14.74 44.51
C PRO A 701 38.10 13.48 43.87
N ASN A 702 38.14 13.38 42.55
CA ASN A 702 37.72 12.19 41.82
C ASN A 702 38.53 12.12 40.51
N PRO A 703 39.55 11.24 40.41
CA PRO A 703 39.84 10.10 41.29
C PRO A 703 40.26 10.45 42.73
N ALA A 704 40.00 9.54 43.69
CA ALA A 704 40.33 9.71 45.11
C ALA A 704 41.03 8.46 45.70
N ALA A 705 41.98 8.66 46.62
CA ALA A 705 42.72 7.59 47.27
C ALA A 705 42.17 7.22 48.66
N THR A 706 41.92 8.22 49.52
CA THR A 706 41.57 7.99 50.94
C THR A 706 40.16 8.43 51.31
N THR A 707 39.71 9.57 50.77
CA THR A 707 38.38 10.13 51.01
C THR A 707 37.87 10.84 49.77
N VAL A 708 36.55 10.88 49.59
CA VAL A 708 35.88 11.72 48.59
C VAL A 708 34.80 12.57 49.26
N THR A 709 34.69 13.83 48.83
CA THR A 709 33.58 14.73 49.20
C THR A 709 32.47 14.61 48.18
N ILE A 710 31.24 14.45 48.66
CA ILE A 710 30.00 14.37 47.88
C ILE A 710 29.19 15.63 48.20
N GLU A 711 28.95 16.50 47.22
CA GLU A 711 28.28 17.78 47.44
C GLU A 711 27.09 17.99 46.48
N ALA A 712 25.97 18.47 47.02
CA ALA A 712 24.77 18.83 46.29
C ALA A 712 24.17 20.15 46.82
N PRO A 713 23.38 20.90 46.01
CA PRO A 713 22.79 22.18 46.43
C PRO A 713 21.73 22.04 47.54
N ARG A 714 21.26 20.81 47.80
CA ARG A 714 20.25 20.47 48.82
C ARG A 714 20.70 19.25 49.65
N PRO A 715 20.17 19.06 50.87
CA PRO A 715 20.50 17.88 51.67
C PRO A 715 20.18 16.57 50.95
N ILE A 716 21.14 15.66 50.91
CA ILE A 716 21.05 14.36 50.25
C ILE A 716 21.40 13.23 51.20
N ARG A 717 20.79 12.07 50.99
CA ARG A 717 21.28 10.76 51.44
C ARG A 717 22.08 10.13 50.32
N PHE A 718 23.03 9.25 50.62
CA PHE A 718 23.77 8.56 49.56
C PHE A 718 23.93 7.06 49.80
N THR A 719 24.10 6.33 48.71
CA THR A 719 24.44 4.91 48.67
C THR A 719 25.65 4.72 47.77
N LEU A 720 26.72 4.11 48.30
CA LEU A 720 27.87 3.65 47.53
C LEU A 720 27.59 2.24 47.02
N LEU A 721 27.79 2.04 45.73
CA LEU A 721 27.56 0.80 45.00
C LEU A 721 28.86 0.38 44.30
N ASP A 722 29.13 -0.92 44.19
CA ASP A 722 30.08 -1.40 43.19
C ASP A 722 29.45 -1.38 41.78
N ILE A 723 30.25 -1.66 40.75
CA ILE A 723 29.80 -1.58 39.35
C ILE A 723 28.71 -2.62 39.00
N THR A 724 28.51 -3.63 39.85
CA THR A 724 27.44 -4.63 39.69
C THR A 724 26.13 -4.20 40.35
N GLY A 725 26.11 -3.03 41.00
CA GLY A 725 24.94 -2.50 41.72
C GLY A 725 24.80 -3.03 43.15
N ARG A 726 25.79 -3.76 43.68
CA ARG A 726 25.76 -4.22 45.08
C ARG A 726 26.08 -3.04 46.00
N VAL A 727 25.25 -2.88 47.03
CA VAL A 727 25.40 -1.84 48.05
C VAL A 727 26.60 -2.14 48.93
N LEU A 728 27.56 -1.22 48.95
CA LEU A 728 28.73 -1.29 49.81
C LEU A 728 28.54 -0.46 51.08
N ARG A 729 27.96 0.74 50.96
CA ARG A 729 27.69 1.65 52.09
C ARG A 729 26.42 2.46 51.85
N ARG A 730 25.74 2.85 52.93
CA ARG A 730 24.60 3.78 52.91
C ARG A 730 24.79 4.85 53.98
N GLN A 731 24.40 6.07 53.66
CA GLN A 731 24.31 7.18 54.58
C GLN A 731 22.88 7.68 54.61
N ALA A 732 22.22 7.49 55.76
CA ALA A 732 20.80 7.79 55.94
C ALA A 732 20.55 9.23 56.40
N GLN A 733 21.56 9.92 56.94
CA GLN A 733 21.44 11.31 57.33
C GLN A 733 21.48 12.20 56.08
N ALA A 734 20.51 13.11 55.94
CA ALA A 734 20.47 14.06 54.84
C ALA A 734 21.39 15.27 55.15
N GLN A 735 22.42 15.50 54.34
CA GLN A 735 23.32 16.66 54.44
C GLN A 735 23.68 17.15 53.04
N ARG A 736 23.99 18.45 52.90
CA ARG A 736 24.41 19.03 51.61
C ARG A 736 25.77 18.52 51.15
N THR A 737 26.64 18.25 52.11
CA THR A 737 28.01 17.79 51.88
C THR A 737 28.28 16.58 52.76
N HIS A 738 28.83 15.52 52.17
CA HIS A 738 29.28 14.32 52.87
C HIS A 738 30.75 14.07 52.61
N THR A 739 31.48 13.59 53.61
CA THR A 739 32.83 13.06 53.43
C THR A 739 32.80 11.55 53.59
N LEU A 740 33.13 10.83 52.52
CA LEU A 740 33.16 9.37 52.48
C LEU A 740 34.61 8.88 52.56
N SER A 741 34.93 8.10 53.60
CA SER A 741 36.17 7.32 53.63
C SER A 741 36.14 6.21 52.59
N LEU A 742 37.25 6.00 51.88
CA LEU A 742 37.44 4.94 50.89
C LEU A 742 38.25 3.76 51.45
N THR A 743 38.64 3.83 52.73
CA THR A 743 39.39 2.78 53.41
C THR A 743 38.67 1.44 53.33
N GLY A 744 39.35 0.42 52.82
CA GLY A 744 38.80 -0.93 52.64
C GLY A 744 38.10 -1.17 51.29
N LEU A 745 38.10 -0.20 50.37
CA LEU A 745 37.69 -0.40 48.98
C LEU A 745 38.93 -0.73 48.13
N ALA A 746 38.80 -1.68 47.20
CA ALA A 746 39.85 -1.94 46.22
C ALA A 746 39.91 -0.83 45.15
N PRO A 747 41.08 -0.54 44.56
CA PRO A 747 41.17 0.38 43.42
C PRO A 747 40.22 -0.05 42.30
N GLY A 748 39.44 0.90 41.77
CA GLY A 748 38.38 0.59 40.79
C GLY A 748 37.29 1.65 40.67
N VAL A 749 36.26 1.32 39.91
CA VAL A 749 35.13 2.22 39.62
C VAL A 749 33.92 1.83 40.46
N TYR A 750 33.35 2.81 41.13
CA TYR A 750 32.16 2.71 41.99
C TYR A 750 31.11 3.74 41.56
N LEU A 751 29.89 3.56 42.04
CA LEU A 751 28.78 4.51 41.81
C LEU A 751 28.29 5.08 43.14
N ILE A 752 28.14 6.39 43.19
CA ILE A 752 27.45 7.09 44.28
C ILE A 752 26.05 7.44 43.78
N ARG A 753 25.02 6.86 44.39
CA ARG A 753 23.62 7.24 44.19
C ARG A 753 23.15 8.13 45.34
N CYS A 754 22.63 9.31 45.02
CA CYS A 754 22.12 10.29 45.96
C CYS A 754 20.62 10.51 45.79
N GLU A 755 19.96 10.86 46.89
CA GLU A 755 18.52 11.12 46.94
C GLU A 755 18.23 12.26 47.93
N THR A 756 17.42 13.25 47.53
CA THR A 756 16.94 14.32 48.44
C THR A 756 15.71 13.86 49.22
N GLU A 757 15.31 14.59 50.27
CA GLU A 757 14.04 14.29 50.97
C GLU A 757 12.80 14.46 50.07
N GLY A 758 12.90 15.25 49.00
CA GLY A 758 11.85 15.45 48.00
C GLY A 758 11.81 14.38 46.90
N GLY A 759 12.65 13.34 46.98
CA GLY A 759 12.68 12.23 46.01
C GLY A 759 13.50 12.49 44.74
N GLU A 760 14.19 13.63 44.62
CA GLU A 760 15.11 13.88 43.50
C GLU A 760 16.36 12.99 43.64
N GLN A 761 16.76 12.29 42.57
CA GLN A 761 17.91 11.39 42.59
C GLN A 761 19.02 11.80 41.61
N ALA A 762 20.26 11.47 41.93
CA ALA A 762 21.41 11.59 41.03
C ALA A 762 22.39 10.43 41.21
N VAL A 763 23.12 10.07 40.16
CA VAL A 763 24.20 9.07 40.21
C VAL A 763 25.48 9.65 39.62
N LYS A 764 26.60 9.49 40.32
CA LYS A 764 27.93 9.88 39.83
C LYS A 764 28.95 8.75 39.98
N ARG A 765 29.81 8.63 38.97
CA ARG A 765 30.94 7.71 38.96
C ARG A 765 32.04 8.19 39.91
N LEU A 766 32.49 7.32 40.80
CA LEU A 766 33.65 7.52 41.68
C LEU A 766 34.79 6.58 41.25
N VAL A 767 35.98 7.13 41.07
CA VAL A 767 37.20 6.36 40.77
C VAL A 767 38.05 6.32 42.04
N VAL A 768 38.28 5.12 42.58
CA VAL A 768 39.15 4.88 43.75
C VAL A 768 40.51 4.41 43.26
N GLN A 769 41.58 5.05 43.74
CA GLN A 769 42.97 4.75 43.38
C GLN A 769 43.64 3.78 44.34
#